data_AF-A0A3C1EM35-F1
#
_entry.id   AF-A0A3C1EM35-F1
#
_cell.length_a   1.000
_cell.length_b   1.000
_cell.length_c   1.000
_cell.angle_alpha   90.00
_cell.angle_beta   90.00
_cell.angle_gamma   90.00
#
_symmetry.space_group_name_H-M   'P 1'
#
loop_
_entity.id
_entity.type
_entity.pdbx_description
1 polymer ?
#
loop_
_entity_poly.entity_id
_entity_poly.type
_entity_poly.pdbx_seq_one_letter_code
_entity_poly.pdbx_strand_id
1 'polypeptide(L)'
;MSLPGFRHRSASAACCCGAGLLLAGWAAAAAFVGTNGRIEPGDVDFGGRAGMSNGADSLSGVVGGVAFSTATDGTSVMRAGLLQTRSYPGRVDDLSGLSLAESSINLSWTAPGYDGVQGALQPGSKYLIQRETSSSAPLFFGYAQVSIDTEAVNPGDFQEVVLDGLDANTTYYIGFWTQDADGNLSPLANGTTVPTFPVAVSGTSFKNVFVTSATLTWLPLPSSPLTATAEGYKVEASSTDFGAYLPGGAVLSSATPNVKLSTLTVAGLMVDTTYYFRVGSLGHDGRGNFAAAGSSKTKAGAVAPGNARVASVSMSSVSLAWTSVNSDMGYLVESSTSSDFTGTIYSTGTSQGAWSSLVSTGMLPNTTFYFRVAALWQEETKYSATLATATLAPGLAAVACKNVFITSATLNWSALPGAPPDASSKTAEGYVVEASSTDFGGWLPGGAVLSSRTANVGLSTLTVTGLAVNTTYYFRVASLNWADMRHYAALDATSTLASFPGAGSPALSAVSVTSAAAAWNAGSPANPDGTWYYLQASSKDFASDAAVVTSVTANLGGVISGLLPDATYQFRVRVLNFGGIPADTVLGTTVTWAHPPVEPAVSAVFTSSVSLSWTQVACQGYRLEASSTNFGAAWPGGAVYSSAAANGDVSGLVVQNLDPNTTYYFRVASLNWNSHPNFALAASTVTKASAPTQLMAY
;
A
#
# COMPACT_ATOMS: atom_id res chain seq x y z
N MET A 1 32.29 41.16 -12.28
CA MET A 1 32.74 41.42 -10.89
C MET A 1 32.81 40.06 -10.20
N SER A 2 33.93 39.35 -10.34
CA SER A 2 35.15 39.37 -9.50
C SER A 2 35.02 38.59 -8.17
N LEU A 3 35.21 37.25 -8.27
CA LEU A 3 36.25 36.37 -7.65
C LEU A 3 37.01 36.84 -6.37
N PRO A 4 37.81 35.96 -5.71
CA PRO A 4 37.96 34.47 -5.73
C PRO A 4 38.05 33.88 -4.30
N GLY A 5 38.32 32.60 -3.95
CA GLY A 5 38.78 31.33 -4.58
C GLY A 5 39.12 30.37 -3.40
N PHE A 6 38.95 29.04 -3.47
CA PHE A 6 39.87 28.09 -4.09
C PHE A 6 39.24 26.67 -4.11
N ARG A 7 39.51 25.88 -5.16
CA ARG A 7 39.24 24.43 -5.23
C ARG A 7 40.46 23.65 -5.74
N HIS A 8 40.51 22.43 -5.23
CA HIS A 8 41.16 21.17 -5.60
C HIS A 8 41.58 20.84 -7.07
N ARG A 9 42.64 19.98 -7.10
CA ARG A 9 42.80 18.66 -7.76
C ARG A 9 43.59 18.50 -9.09
N SER A 10 44.34 17.38 -9.07
CA SER A 10 44.67 16.38 -10.12
C SER A 10 45.70 16.68 -11.22
N ALA A 11 46.82 15.93 -11.13
CA ALA A 11 47.41 14.96 -12.07
C ALA A 11 47.42 15.18 -13.60
N SER A 12 48.59 14.80 -14.17
CA SER A 12 48.85 14.13 -15.47
C SER A 12 49.53 14.92 -16.60
N ALA A 13 50.81 14.54 -16.81
CA ALA A 13 51.57 14.29 -18.04
C ALA A 13 51.57 15.22 -19.29
N ALA A 14 52.81 15.62 -19.65
CA ALA A 14 53.47 15.72 -20.97
C ALA A 14 52.86 16.56 -22.13
N CYS A 15 53.61 17.54 -22.66
CA CYS A 15 54.36 17.45 -23.94
C CYS A 15 54.98 18.81 -24.39
N CYS A 16 56.26 18.73 -24.80
CA CYS A 16 57.02 19.44 -25.86
C CYS A 16 57.03 20.96 -26.09
N CYS A 17 58.27 21.49 -26.07
CA CYS A 17 58.99 22.39 -27.02
C CYS A 17 59.83 23.39 -26.18
N GLY A 18 61.11 23.67 -26.40
CA GLY A 18 62.06 23.43 -27.47
C GLY A 18 63.06 24.60 -27.44
N ALA A 19 64.36 24.28 -27.33
CA ALA A 19 65.53 25.11 -27.64
C ALA A 19 65.89 26.36 -26.77
N GLY A 20 67.20 26.49 -26.52
CA GLY A 20 67.87 27.77 -26.19
C GLY A 20 68.72 27.70 -24.91
N LEU A 21 69.99 27.32 -25.00
CA LEU A 21 71.17 28.20 -25.09
C LEU A 21 71.70 28.74 -23.74
N LEU A 22 72.92 28.28 -23.42
CA LEU A 22 74.06 29.00 -22.83
C LEU A 22 74.04 29.52 -21.37
N LEU A 23 75.09 29.05 -20.68
CA LEU A 23 76.04 29.75 -19.80
C LEU A 23 75.65 30.08 -18.34
N ALA A 24 76.27 29.27 -17.48
CA ALA A 24 77.23 29.65 -16.45
C ALA A 24 76.82 30.72 -15.42
N GLY A 25 76.71 30.26 -14.16
CA GLY A 25 76.95 31.04 -12.96
C GLY A 25 77.75 30.19 -11.99
N TRP A 26 79.05 30.43 -11.91
CA TRP A 26 79.97 29.82 -10.94
C TRP A 26 79.63 30.28 -9.52
N ALA A 27 79.52 29.35 -8.58
CA ALA A 27 79.75 29.63 -7.16
C ALA A 27 81.12 29.03 -6.80
N ALA A 28 82.09 29.92 -6.55
CA ALA A 28 83.39 29.55 -6.02
C ALA A 28 83.25 28.96 -4.61
N ALA A 29 83.87 27.80 -4.38
CA ALA A 29 84.08 27.25 -3.04
C ALA A 29 85.58 27.03 -2.83
N ALA A 30 86.01 27.41 -1.63
CA ALA A 30 87.37 27.76 -1.25
C ALA A 30 88.37 26.58 -1.18
N ALA A 31 89.64 26.91 -1.36
CA ALA A 31 90.79 26.02 -1.26
C ALA A 31 91.06 25.59 0.20
N PHE A 32 91.49 24.34 0.39
CA PHE A 32 92.12 23.90 1.63
C PHE A 32 93.54 24.49 1.70
N VAL A 33 93.79 25.34 2.71
CA VAL A 33 95.12 25.89 3.02
C VAL A 33 95.59 25.23 4.32
N GLY A 34 96.49 24.26 4.20
CA GLY A 34 97.25 23.72 5.32
C GLY A 34 98.57 24.45 5.46
N THR A 35 98.83 24.96 6.68
CA THR A 35 100.10 25.44 7.27
C THR A 35 101.36 25.45 6.41
N ASN A 36 101.72 24.26 5.95
CA ASN A 36 103.05 23.89 5.49
C ASN A 36 103.01 22.82 4.38
N GLY A 37 101.95 22.81 3.55
CA GLY A 37 101.90 21.95 2.35
C GLY A 37 101.93 20.44 2.63
N ARG A 38 101.39 19.98 3.76
CA ARG A 38 101.21 18.56 4.08
C ARG A 38 99.73 18.25 4.28
N ILE A 39 99.25 17.25 3.55
CA ILE A 39 97.91 16.67 3.66
C ILE A 39 98.04 15.48 4.61
N GLU A 40 97.23 15.44 5.68
CA GLU A 40 97.30 14.37 6.68
C GLU A 40 96.31 13.24 6.36
N PRO A 41 96.52 12.01 6.89
CA PRO A 41 95.73 10.83 6.54
C PRO A 41 94.20 10.92 6.80
N GLY A 42 93.72 11.97 7.47
CA GLY A 42 92.29 12.24 7.69
C GLY A 42 91.61 13.04 6.57
N ASP A 43 92.35 13.52 5.56
CA ASP A 43 91.84 14.39 4.49
C ASP A 43 91.40 13.63 3.23
N VAL A 44 91.34 12.30 3.26
CA VAL A 44 90.97 11.46 2.10
C VAL A 44 89.94 10.39 2.51
N ASP A 45 88.74 10.85 2.86
CA ASP A 45 87.53 10.04 2.79
C ASP A 45 86.53 10.81 1.92
N PHE A 46 85.83 10.11 1.03
CA PHE A 46 85.03 10.60 -0.12
C PHE A 46 85.79 10.75 -1.44
N GLY A 47 85.60 9.75 -2.30
CA GLY A 47 86.22 9.59 -3.60
C GLY A 47 86.16 10.82 -4.51
N GLY A 48 87.34 11.24 -4.96
CA GLY A 48 87.50 12.23 -6.02
C GLY A 48 87.17 11.65 -7.40
N ARG A 49 86.22 12.28 -8.11
CA ARG A 49 86.12 12.21 -9.56
C ARG A 49 87.11 13.19 -10.21
N ALA A 50 87.52 12.82 -11.41
CA ALA A 50 88.60 13.39 -12.22
C ALA A 50 88.43 14.87 -12.59
N GLY A 51 89.58 15.55 -12.72
CA GLY A 51 89.75 16.70 -13.62
C GLY A 51 90.42 17.91 -12.98
N MET A 52 91.74 17.95 -13.02
CA MET A 52 92.47 19.23 -13.12
C MET A 52 93.51 19.08 -14.22
N SER A 53 93.41 19.92 -15.25
CA SER A 53 94.49 20.20 -16.18
C SER A 53 94.58 21.71 -16.33
N ASN A 54 95.73 22.28 -15.98
CA ASN A 54 96.22 23.46 -16.68
C ASN A 54 97.72 23.67 -16.45
N GLY A 55 98.44 23.83 -17.56
CA GLY A 55 99.68 24.62 -17.65
C GLY A 55 101.01 23.89 -17.81
N ALA A 56 101.11 22.61 -17.44
CA ALA A 56 102.36 21.84 -17.55
C ALA A 56 102.18 20.43 -18.15
N ASP A 57 101.09 20.20 -18.86
CA ASP A 57 100.71 18.87 -19.35
C ASP A 57 101.19 18.60 -20.78
N SER A 58 102.01 17.56 -20.96
CA SER A 58 101.92 16.71 -22.15
C SER A 58 101.46 15.32 -21.73
N LEU A 59 100.26 14.94 -22.17
CA LEU A 59 99.71 13.59 -22.04
C LEU A 59 100.37 12.67 -23.07
N SER A 60 101.05 11.61 -22.60
CA SER A 60 101.20 10.39 -23.40
C SER A 60 101.52 9.20 -22.50
N GLY A 61 100.56 8.32 -22.28
CA GLY A 61 100.84 7.03 -21.65
C GLY A 61 99.62 6.41 -21.01
N VAL A 62 99.07 5.40 -21.68
CA VAL A 62 98.08 4.48 -21.16
C VAL A 62 98.63 3.79 -19.91
N VAL A 63 97.78 3.56 -18.90
CA VAL A 63 98.06 2.73 -17.73
C VAL A 63 98.51 1.35 -18.20
N GLY A 64 99.79 1.09 -17.96
CA GLY A 64 100.53 -0.09 -18.40
C GLY A 64 102.02 0.23 -18.51
N GLY A 65 102.58 0.96 -17.54
CA GLY A 65 103.97 1.42 -17.58
C GLY A 65 104.42 1.95 -16.22
N VAL A 66 105.56 1.43 -15.77
CA VAL A 66 106.13 1.49 -14.42
C VAL A 66 106.64 2.90 -14.08
N ALA A 67 106.32 3.40 -12.87
CA ALA A 67 106.93 4.62 -12.32
C ALA A 67 108.14 4.25 -11.43
N PHE A 68 109.27 4.94 -11.62
CA PHE A 68 110.43 4.85 -10.74
C PHE A 68 110.29 5.86 -9.59
N SER A 69 110.76 5.53 -8.39
CA SER A 69 111.08 6.51 -7.36
C SER A 69 112.61 6.55 -7.14
N THR A 70 113.15 7.75 -6.95
CA THR A 70 114.49 7.97 -6.40
C THR A 70 114.33 8.46 -4.96
N ALA A 71 114.27 7.53 -4.00
CA ALA A 71 114.43 7.86 -2.58
C ALA A 71 115.14 6.72 -1.84
N THR A 72 116.14 7.12 -1.07
CA THR A 72 117.22 6.34 -0.48
C THR A 72 116.99 6.05 0.99
N ASP A 73 116.16 5.08 1.32
CA ASP A 73 116.13 4.39 2.63
C ASP A 73 114.95 3.42 2.76
N GLY A 74 115.25 2.13 2.88
CA GLY A 74 114.31 1.11 3.35
C GLY A 74 113.96 0.03 2.33
N THR A 75 114.30 -1.20 2.68
CA THR A 75 114.12 -2.44 1.91
C THR A 75 112.67 -2.69 1.47
N SER A 76 112.39 -2.57 0.17
CA SER A 76 111.23 -3.19 -0.48
C SER A 76 111.54 -3.45 -1.96
N VAL A 77 111.51 -4.72 -2.37
CA VAL A 77 111.67 -5.16 -3.77
C VAL A 77 110.28 -5.42 -4.34
N MET A 78 109.85 -4.68 -5.37
CA MET A 78 108.66 -5.01 -6.15
C MET A 78 109.06 -5.65 -7.49
N ARG A 79 108.37 -6.73 -7.89
CA ARG A 79 108.46 -7.34 -9.24
C ARG A 79 107.38 -6.78 -10.16
N ALA A 80 107.69 -6.56 -11.43
CA ALA A 80 106.73 -6.18 -12.47
C ALA A 80 105.97 -7.41 -13.03
N GLY A 81 104.65 -7.31 -13.16
CA GLY A 81 103.75 -8.27 -13.81
C GLY A 81 102.32 -7.71 -13.93
N LEU A 82 101.50 -8.24 -14.87
CA LEU A 82 100.08 -7.90 -14.99
C LEU A 82 99.35 -8.18 -13.67
N LEU A 83 98.73 -7.17 -13.07
CA LEU A 83 97.76 -7.38 -11.99
C LEU A 83 96.42 -7.76 -12.64
N GLN A 84 95.99 -9.00 -12.41
CA GLN A 84 94.64 -9.43 -12.74
C GLN A 84 93.69 -8.67 -11.79
N THR A 85 92.98 -7.66 -12.29
CA THR A 85 91.85 -7.08 -11.55
C THR A 85 90.76 -8.14 -11.53
N ARG A 86 90.66 -8.90 -10.43
CA ARG A 86 89.47 -9.74 -10.20
C ARG A 86 88.29 -8.80 -10.07
N SER A 87 87.40 -8.83 -11.04
CA SER A 87 86.09 -8.23 -10.92
C SER A 87 85.15 -9.23 -10.25
N TYR A 88 84.20 -8.71 -9.47
CA TYR A 88 83.28 -9.50 -8.67
C TYR A 88 81.85 -9.02 -8.96
N PRO A 89 80.85 -9.93 -8.94
CA PRO A 89 79.45 -9.55 -9.02
C PRO A 89 79.07 -8.50 -7.98
N GLY A 90 78.16 -7.60 -8.35
CA GLY A 90 77.63 -6.61 -7.43
C GLY A 90 76.92 -7.21 -6.22
N ARG A 91 77.04 -6.51 -5.10
CA ARG A 91 76.23 -6.77 -3.92
C ARG A 91 74.78 -6.32 -4.19
N VAL A 92 73.83 -7.13 -3.78
CA VAL A 92 72.42 -6.72 -3.67
C VAL A 92 72.23 -5.91 -2.39
N ASP A 93 71.78 -4.67 -2.54
CA ASP A 93 71.64 -3.71 -1.43
C ASP A 93 70.20 -3.54 -0.93
N ASP A 94 69.21 -4.04 -1.68
CA ASP A 94 67.78 -3.82 -1.46
C ASP A 94 66.98 -5.13 -1.30
N LEU A 95 67.63 -6.22 -0.89
CA LEU A 95 66.95 -7.49 -0.62
C LEU A 95 65.88 -7.28 0.45
N SER A 96 64.67 -7.72 0.14
CA SER A 96 63.51 -7.64 1.02
C SER A 96 62.73 -8.95 1.01
N GLY A 97 62.11 -9.28 2.14
CA GLY A 97 61.28 -10.48 2.30
C GLY A 97 59.85 -10.14 2.72
N LEU A 98 58.89 -10.86 2.16
CA LEU A 98 57.47 -10.76 2.49
C LEU A 98 56.89 -12.15 2.77
N SER A 99 56.18 -12.30 3.89
CA SER A 99 55.39 -13.51 4.19
C SER A 99 54.28 -13.69 3.16
N LEU A 100 54.21 -14.85 2.51
CA LEU A 100 53.16 -15.15 1.52
C LEU A 100 52.13 -16.13 2.08
N ALA A 101 52.59 -17.22 2.69
CA ALA A 101 51.75 -18.26 3.24
C ALA A 101 52.38 -18.91 4.47
N GLU A 102 51.76 -19.99 4.96
CA GLU A 102 52.27 -20.80 6.07
C GLU A 102 53.58 -21.50 5.72
N SER A 103 53.83 -21.78 4.44
CA SER A 103 55.00 -22.52 3.98
C SER A 103 55.83 -21.79 2.92
N SER A 104 55.57 -20.49 2.72
CA SER A 104 56.28 -19.72 1.71
C SER A 104 56.46 -18.24 2.03
N ILE A 105 57.56 -17.70 1.53
CA ILE A 105 57.94 -16.27 1.57
C ILE A 105 58.33 -15.81 0.17
N ASN A 106 58.06 -14.56 -0.17
CA ASN A 106 58.60 -13.92 -1.37
C ASN A 106 59.86 -13.16 -0.99
N LEU A 107 60.93 -13.32 -1.76
CA LEU A 107 62.10 -12.45 -1.71
C LEU A 107 62.11 -11.59 -2.96
N SER A 108 62.41 -10.30 -2.82
CA SER A 108 62.54 -9.38 -3.94
C SER A 108 63.76 -8.48 -3.81
N TRP A 109 64.41 -8.20 -4.94
CA TRP A 109 65.64 -7.41 -5.02
C TRP A 109 65.83 -6.80 -6.41
N THR A 110 66.77 -5.86 -6.52
CA THR A 110 67.23 -5.34 -7.80
C THR A 110 68.48 -6.10 -8.26
N ALA A 111 68.48 -6.55 -9.51
CA ALA A 111 69.58 -7.32 -10.08
C ALA A 111 70.91 -6.53 -10.08
N PRO A 112 72.01 -7.11 -9.57
CA PRO A 112 73.32 -6.48 -9.61
C PRO A 112 73.96 -6.61 -11.00
N GLY A 113 75.07 -5.91 -11.22
CA GLY A 113 75.91 -6.07 -12.40
C GLY A 113 76.94 -7.19 -12.25
N TYR A 114 77.50 -7.61 -13.39
CA TYR A 114 78.61 -8.58 -13.47
C TYR A 114 79.87 -8.05 -12.78
N ASP A 115 80.15 -6.75 -12.90
CA ASP A 115 81.27 -6.07 -12.24
C ASP A 115 80.74 -4.91 -11.38
N GLY A 116 80.24 -5.23 -10.19
CA GLY A 116 79.56 -4.24 -9.33
C GLY A 116 78.17 -3.89 -9.87
N VAL A 117 77.97 -2.65 -10.33
CA VAL A 117 76.67 -2.18 -10.88
C VAL A 117 76.65 -2.13 -12.41
N GLN A 118 77.72 -2.57 -13.07
CA GLN A 118 77.89 -2.47 -14.52
C GLN A 118 78.00 -3.85 -15.17
N GLY A 119 77.55 -3.94 -16.42
CA GLY A 119 77.58 -5.17 -17.23
C GLY A 119 76.50 -6.17 -16.83
N ALA A 120 75.81 -6.76 -17.82
CA ALA A 120 74.82 -7.80 -17.57
C ALA A 120 75.48 -9.08 -17.04
N LEU A 121 74.79 -9.78 -16.13
CA LEU A 121 75.24 -11.06 -15.61
C LEU A 121 75.40 -12.05 -16.77
N GLN A 122 76.57 -12.66 -16.88
CA GLN A 122 76.88 -13.57 -17.99
C GLN A 122 76.14 -14.91 -17.82
N PRO A 123 75.87 -15.64 -18.93
CA PRO A 123 75.33 -16.99 -18.87
C PRO A 123 76.18 -17.90 -17.97
N GLY A 124 75.54 -18.55 -16.99
CA GLY A 124 76.21 -19.34 -15.94
C GLY A 124 76.28 -18.65 -14.58
N SER A 125 75.95 -17.35 -14.50
CA SER A 125 75.83 -16.63 -13.22
C SER A 125 74.55 -17.05 -12.49
N LYS A 126 74.60 -17.08 -11.15
CA LYS A 126 73.51 -17.58 -10.29
C LYS A 126 73.32 -16.72 -9.05
N TYR A 127 72.09 -16.65 -8.56
CA TYR A 127 71.82 -16.23 -7.18
C TYR A 127 71.90 -17.44 -6.26
N LEU A 128 72.59 -17.28 -5.13
CA LEU A 128 72.70 -18.28 -4.08
C LEU A 128 72.01 -17.77 -2.83
N ILE A 129 71.05 -18.55 -2.33
CA ILE A 129 70.23 -18.18 -1.18
C ILE A 129 70.39 -19.23 -0.10
N GLN A 130 70.80 -18.77 1.08
CA GLN A 130 70.78 -19.55 2.31
C GLN A 130 69.62 -19.06 3.18
N ARG A 131 68.86 -19.99 3.75
CA ARG A 131 67.83 -19.74 4.75
C ARG A 131 68.18 -20.46 6.04
N GLU A 132 68.03 -19.75 7.16
CA GLU A 132 68.30 -20.28 8.51
C GLU A 132 67.16 -19.90 9.46
N THR A 133 66.87 -20.76 10.43
CA THR A 133 65.82 -20.49 11.45
C THR A 133 66.39 -19.94 12.76
N SER A 134 67.73 -19.95 12.90
CA SER A 134 68.43 -19.40 14.05
C SER A 134 69.15 -18.10 13.69
N SER A 135 68.98 -17.06 14.50
CA SER A 135 69.65 -15.77 14.32
C SER A 135 71.18 -15.84 14.49
N SER A 136 71.68 -16.92 15.11
CA SER A 136 73.11 -17.15 15.37
C SER A 136 73.75 -18.11 14.36
N ALA A 137 72.99 -18.67 13.43
CA ALA A 137 73.54 -19.55 12.41
C ALA A 137 74.45 -18.73 11.46
N PRO A 138 75.66 -19.23 11.14
CA PRO A 138 76.55 -18.52 10.23
C PRO A 138 75.97 -18.51 8.81
N LEU A 139 75.89 -17.32 8.21
CA LEU A 139 75.56 -17.17 6.80
C LEU A 139 76.83 -17.37 5.97
N PHE A 140 76.88 -18.48 5.24
CA PHE A 140 78.00 -18.88 4.41
C PHE A 140 77.50 -19.51 3.11
N PHE A 141 77.99 -19.02 1.97
CA PHE A 141 77.52 -19.45 0.65
C PHE A 141 77.57 -20.97 0.42
N GLY A 142 78.51 -21.69 1.07
CA GLY A 142 78.63 -23.14 1.00
C GLY A 142 77.43 -23.92 1.58
N TYR A 143 76.54 -23.25 2.31
CA TYR A 143 75.29 -23.80 2.84
C TYR A 143 74.05 -23.29 2.09
N ALA A 144 74.22 -22.53 0.99
CA ALA A 144 73.09 -22.09 0.18
C ALA A 144 72.27 -23.29 -0.31
N GLN A 145 70.98 -23.31 0.04
CA GLN A 145 70.08 -24.41 -0.31
C GLN A 145 69.34 -24.15 -1.62
N VAL A 146 69.28 -22.90 -2.05
CA VAL A 146 68.57 -22.49 -3.27
C VAL A 146 69.56 -21.79 -4.20
N SER A 147 69.56 -22.21 -5.46
CA SER A 147 70.34 -21.61 -6.53
C SER A 147 69.40 -21.28 -7.68
N ILE A 148 69.47 -20.04 -8.16
CA ILE A 148 68.61 -19.51 -9.23
C ILE A 148 69.51 -19.03 -10.35
N ASP A 149 69.32 -19.55 -11.55
CA ASP A 149 70.07 -19.10 -12.72
C ASP A 149 69.63 -17.69 -13.14
N THR A 150 70.57 -16.85 -13.59
CA THR A 150 70.33 -15.43 -13.92
C THR A 150 70.21 -15.16 -15.42
N GLU A 151 69.68 -16.12 -16.19
CA GLU A 151 69.60 -16.00 -17.65
C GLU A 151 68.85 -14.74 -18.09
N ALA A 152 69.50 -13.93 -18.92
CA ALA A 152 68.99 -12.68 -19.49
C ALA A 152 68.61 -11.57 -18.48
N VAL A 153 69.19 -11.60 -17.28
CA VAL A 153 68.99 -10.54 -16.26
C VAL A 153 69.94 -9.36 -16.52
N ASN A 154 69.38 -8.16 -16.70
CA ASN A 154 70.16 -6.93 -16.82
C ASN A 154 70.33 -6.25 -15.46
N PRO A 155 71.40 -5.48 -15.25
CA PRO A 155 71.60 -4.74 -14.01
C PRO A 155 70.48 -3.71 -13.84
N GLY A 156 69.85 -3.68 -12.67
CA GLY A 156 68.70 -2.81 -12.40
C GLY A 156 67.33 -3.47 -12.61
N ASP A 157 67.26 -4.68 -13.18
CA ASP A 157 65.99 -5.38 -13.33
C ASP A 157 65.43 -5.81 -11.97
N PHE A 158 64.12 -5.63 -11.76
CA PHE A 158 63.44 -6.15 -10.58
C PHE A 158 63.37 -7.68 -10.64
N GLN A 159 63.78 -8.34 -9.57
CA GLN A 159 63.77 -9.78 -9.43
C GLN A 159 62.95 -10.18 -8.21
N GLU A 160 62.24 -11.30 -8.33
CA GLU A 160 61.54 -11.92 -7.22
C GLU A 160 61.61 -13.44 -7.27
N VAL A 161 61.59 -14.08 -6.10
CA VAL A 161 61.47 -15.53 -5.99
C VAL A 161 60.65 -15.92 -4.78
N VAL A 162 59.75 -16.89 -4.97
CA VAL A 162 59.03 -17.55 -3.89
C VAL A 162 59.87 -18.71 -3.36
N LEU A 163 60.18 -18.67 -2.07
CA LEU A 163 60.77 -19.80 -1.37
C LEU A 163 59.67 -20.63 -0.72
N ASP A 164 59.40 -21.80 -1.28
CA ASP A 164 58.42 -22.77 -0.77
C ASP A 164 59.05 -23.84 0.14
N GLY A 165 58.19 -24.63 0.79
CA GLY A 165 58.58 -25.76 1.63
C GLY A 165 59.14 -25.35 2.99
N LEU A 166 58.73 -24.18 3.48
CA LEU A 166 59.10 -23.65 4.79
C LEU A 166 58.13 -24.13 5.87
N ASP A 167 58.60 -24.11 7.11
CA ASP A 167 57.79 -24.42 8.28
C ASP A 167 56.91 -23.22 8.66
N ALA A 168 55.69 -23.49 9.10
CA ALA A 168 54.75 -22.46 9.57
C ALA A 168 55.23 -21.81 10.87
N ASN A 169 54.76 -20.58 11.13
CA ASN A 169 55.11 -19.78 12.29
C ASN A 169 56.62 -19.73 12.59
N THR A 170 57.46 -19.72 11.55
CA THR A 170 58.92 -19.85 11.69
C THR A 170 59.61 -18.63 11.08
N THR A 171 60.52 -18.03 11.85
CA THR A 171 61.30 -16.87 11.38
C THR A 171 62.52 -17.33 10.61
N TYR A 172 62.66 -16.89 9.36
CA TYR A 172 63.80 -17.19 8.50
C TYR A 172 64.73 -15.99 8.35
N TYR A 173 66.02 -16.23 8.55
CA TYR A 173 67.14 -15.32 8.31
C TYR A 173 67.78 -15.69 6.98
N ILE A 174 67.86 -14.73 6.05
CA ILE A 174 68.26 -14.98 4.67
C ILE A 174 69.65 -14.43 4.39
N GLY A 175 70.56 -15.32 3.97
CA GLY A 175 71.81 -14.98 3.31
C GLY A 175 71.64 -15.02 1.80
N PHE A 176 72.20 -14.04 1.10
CA PHE A 176 72.05 -13.90 -0.35
C PHE A 176 73.36 -13.44 -0.98
N TRP A 177 73.75 -14.13 -2.06
CA TRP A 177 74.95 -13.82 -2.84
C TRP A 177 74.65 -13.95 -4.33
N THR A 178 75.41 -13.20 -5.13
CA THR A 178 75.47 -13.39 -6.58
C THR A 178 76.79 -14.07 -6.91
N GLN A 179 76.74 -15.13 -7.71
CA GLN A 179 77.90 -15.83 -8.24
C GLN A 179 77.98 -15.59 -9.75
N ASP A 180 79.14 -15.17 -10.28
CA ASP A 180 79.34 -15.10 -11.73
C ASP A 180 79.62 -16.48 -12.35
N ALA A 181 79.68 -16.52 -13.68
CA ALA A 181 80.05 -17.71 -14.45
C ALA A 181 81.46 -18.26 -14.15
N ASP A 182 82.36 -17.42 -13.62
CA ASP A 182 83.74 -17.79 -13.24
C ASP A 182 83.82 -18.33 -11.79
N GLY A 183 82.71 -18.29 -11.06
CA GLY A 183 82.57 -18.78 -9.69
C GLY A 183 82.91 -17.75 -8.62
N ASN A 184 83.20 -16.49 -8.96
CA ASN A 184 83.43 -15.42 -7.99
C ASN A 184 82.10 -14.99 -7.36
N LEU A 185 82.15 -14.68 -6.06
CA LEU A 185 80.99 -14.33 -5.26
C LEU A 185 80.99 -12.84 -4.93
N SER A 186 79.80 -12.23 -4.94
CA SER A 186 79.57 -10.92 -4.35
C SER A 186 79.83 -10.95 -2.84
N PRO A 187 80.02 -9.78 -2.20
CA PRO A 187 79.78 -9.64 -0.77
C PRO A 187 78.37 -10.10 -0.39
N LEU A 188 78.17 -10.50 0.87
CA LEU A 188 76.83 -10.80 1.41
C LEU A 188 75.93 -9.58 1.24
N ALA A 189 74.70 -9.80 0.75
CA ALA A 189 73.67 -8.77 0.62
C ALA A 189 73.34 -8.07 1.95
N ASN A 190 72.43 -7.10 1.94
CA ASN A 190 71.89 -6.47 3.16
C ASN A 190 71.18 -7.46 4.11
N GLY A 191 70.85 -8.66 3.63
CA GLY A 191 70.14 -9.69 4.39
C GLY A 191 68.68 -9.28 4.65
N THR A 192 67.83 -10.26 4.90
CA THR A 192 66.44 -10.01 5.30
C THR A 192 65.98 -11.06 6.30
N THR A 193 65.10 -10.65 7.22
CA THR A 193 64.44 -11.53 8.19
C THR A 193 62.95 -11.50 7.90
N VAL A 194 62.36 -12.67 7.65
CA VAL A 194 60.94 -12.78 7.31
C VAL A 194 60.33 -14.03 7.96
N PRO A 195 59.22 -13.91 8.69
CA PRO A 195 58.49 -15.06 9.20
C PRO A 195 57.54 -15.64 8.15
N THR A 196 57.25 -16.94 8.23
CA THR A 196 56.07 -17.53 7.60
C THR A 196 54.81 -17.25 8.43
N PHE A 197 53.63 -17.34 7.82
CA PHE A 197 52.38 -17.23 8.57
C PHE A 197 52.21 -18.42 9.53
N PRO A 198 51.53 -18.25 10.68
CA PRO A 198 51.14 -19.36 11.53
C PRO A 198 50.01 -20.18 10.87
N VAL A 199 49.82 -21.41 11.34
CA VAL A 199 48.75 -22.29 10.84
C VAL A 199 47.39 -21.62 10.95
N ALA A 200 46.61 -21.59 9.87
CA ALA A 200 45.27 -21.02 9.86
C ALA A 200 44.33 -21.79 10.81
N VAL A 201 43.47 -21.05 11.50
CA VAL A 201 42.42 -21.66 12.32
C VAL A 201 41.37 -22.35 11.44
N SER A 202 40.82 -23.46 11.94
CA SER A 202 39.75 -24.21 11.28
C SER A 202 38.52 -24.36 12.19
N GLY A 203 37.38 -24.72 11.60
CA GLY A 203 36.14 -24.95 12.35
C GLY A 203 35.53 -23.69 12.96
N THR A 204 35.73 -22.52 12.34
CA THR A 204 35.17 -21.25 12.81
C THR A 204 33.64 -21.24 12.74
N SER A 205 32.97 -20.93 13.85
CA SER A 205 31.52 -20.77 13.89
C SER A 205 31.07 -19.77 14.97
N PHE A 206 29.81 -19.34 14.91
CA PHE A 206 29.22 -18.50 15.94
C PHE A 206 28.84 -19.35 17.16
N LYS A 207 29.41 -19.02 18.32
CA LYS A 207 29.00 -19.60 19.60
C LYS A 207 27.74 -18.92 20.13
N ASN A 208 27.70 -17.59 20.12
CA ASN A 208 26.57 -16.77 20.53
C ASN A 208 26.60 -15.40 19.83
N VAL A 209 25.41 -14.84 19.57
CA VAL A 209 25.24 -13.48 19.04
C VAL A 209 24.35 -12.69 19.99
N PHE A 210 24.81 -11.50 20.38
CA PHE A 210 24.17 -10.60 21.34
C PHE A 210 23.72 -9.30 20.66
N VAL A 211 23.15 -8.40 21.46
CA VAL A 211 22.65 -7.09 21.01
C VAL A 211 23.80 -6.18 20.53
N THR A 212 24.95 -6.19 21.22
CA THR A 212 26.12 -5.34 20.92
C THR A 212 27.44 -6.12 20.82
N SER A 213 27.38 -7.44 20.73
CA SER A 213 28.56 -8.29 20.65
C SER A 213 28.29 -9.63 19.98
N ALA A 214 29.34 -10.32 19.55
CA ALA A 214 29.26 -11.68 19.04
C ALA A 214 30.46 -12.50 19.53
N THR A 215 30.21 -13.73 19.96
CA THR A 215 31.24 -14.69 20.37
C THR A 215 31.43 -15.73 19.28
N LEU A 216 32.66 -15.86 18.79
CA LEU A 216 33.06 -16.88 17.85
C LEU A 216 33.79 -18.01 18.57
N THR A 217 33.77 -19.19 17.95
CA THR A 217 34.52 -20.38 18.39
C THR A 217 35.27 -20.99 17.22
N TRP A 218 36.39 -21.66 17.49
CA TRP A 218 37.22 -22.38 16.52
C TRP A 218 37.94 -23.56 17.17
N LEU A 219 38.65 -24.37 16.38
CA LEU A 219 39.52 -25.43 16.89
C LEU A 219 40.86 -24.82 17.37
N PRO A 220 41.24 -24.97 18.66
CA PRO A 220 42.49 -24.41 19.18
C PRO A 220 43.70 -25.18 18.66
N LEU A 221 44.74 -24.44 18.28
CA LEU A 221 46.06 -24.93 17.91
C LEU A 221 46.82 -25.48 19.14
N PRO A 222 47.70 -26.49 18.94
CA PRO A 222 48.56 -27.01 19.99
C PRO A 222 49.59 -25.96 20.42
N SER A 223 50.11 -26.05 21.66
CA SER A 223 51.16 -25.13 22.15
C SER A 223 52.58 -25.47 21.68
N SER A 224 52.75 -26.60 21.01
CA SER A 224 54.02 -27.12 20.47
C SER A 224 53.70 -28.28 19.52
N PRO A 225 54.49 -28.53 18.45
CA PRO A 225 55.70 -27.82 18.03
C PRO A 225 55.44 -26.40 17.49
N LEU A 226 56.50 -25.58 17.41
CA LEU A 226 56.42 -24.22 16.85
C LEU A 226 55.81 -24.19 15.45
N THR A 227 56.07 -25.24 14.66
CA THR A 227 55.56 -25.40 13.29
C THR A 227 54.06 -25.70 13.19
N ALA A 228 53.38 -25.90 14.32
CA ALA A 228 51.94 -26.18 14.38
C ALA A 228 51.18 -25.22 15.32
N THR A 229 51.84 -24.23 15.91
CA THR A 229 51.25 -23.26 16.85
C THR A 229 51.12 -21.86 16.22
N ALA A 230 50.60 -20.94 17.01
CA ALA A 230 50.63 -19.50 16.81
C ALA A 230 51.10 -18.82 18.11
N GLU A 231 51.20 -17.50 18.12
CA GLU A 231 51.39 -16.67 19.33
C GLU A 231 50.05 -16.27 19.98
N GLY A 232 48.93 -16.60 19.34
CA GLY A 232 47.59 -16.24 19.82
C GLY A 232 46.54 -16.22 18.72
N TYR A 233 45.39 -15.63 19.03
CA TYR A 233 44.30 -15.42 18.06
C TYR A 233 43.80 -13.99 18.08
N LYS A 234 43.24 -13.55 16.95
CA LYS A 234 42.51 -12.30 16.79
C LYS A 234 41.22 -12.55 16.02
N VAL A 235 40.10 -12.08 16.56
CA VAL A 235 38.81 -12.03 15.85
C VAL A 235 38.55 -10.60 15.43
N GLU A 236 38.15 -10.42 14.17
CA GLU A 236 37.80 -9.13 13.60
C GLU A 236 36.37 -9.14 13.06
N ALA A 237 35.67 -8.02 13.22
CA ALA A 237 34.32 -7.78 12.72
C ALA A 237 34.27 -6.46 11.95
N SER A 238 33.59 -6.45 10.80
CA SER A 238 33.38 -5.25 10.00
C SER A 238 31.96 -5.19 9.44
N SER A 239 31.41 -3.99 9.28
CA SER A 239 30.12 -3.77 8.62
C SER A 239 30.18 -3.96 7.10
N THR A 240 31.39 -4.10 6.54
CA THR A 240 31.64 -4.44 5.15
C THR A 240 32.36 -5.77 5.06
N ASP A 241 32.07 -6.56 4.03
CA ASP A 241 32.76 -7.82 3.78
C ASP A 241 34.27 -7.58 3.60
N PHE A 242 35.09 -8.40 4.26
CA PHE A 242 36.55 -8.36 4.16
C PHE A 242 37.07 -8.72 2.76
N GLY A 243 36.27 -9.40 1.93
CA GLY A 243 36.59 -9.72 0.54
C GLY A 243 36.16 -8.68 -0.50
N ALA A 244 35.54 -7.56 -0.08
CA ALA A 244 35.03 -6.54 -1.01
C ALA A 244 36.15 -5.73 -1.69
N TYR A 245 35.93 -5.33 -2.95
CA TYR A 245 36.87 -4.54 -3.77
C TYR A 245 37.24 -3.17 -3.17
N LEU A 246 36.42 -2.65 -2.24
CA LEU A 246 36.68 -1.43 -1.47
C LEU A 246 36.40 -1.69 0.02
N PRO A 247 37.38 -2.18 0.79
CA PRO A 247 37.24 -2.30 2.24
C PRO A 247 37.18 -0.89 2.86
N GLY A 248 36.16 -0.63 3.70
CA GLY A 248 35.95 0.70 4.28
C GLY A 248 35.14 0.74 5.59
N GLY A 249 34.59 -0.38 6.05
CA GLY A 249 33.94 -0.47 7.36
C GLY A 249 34.96 -0.42 8.50
N ALA A 250 34.63 0.26 9.59
CA ALA A 250 35.43 0.25 10.81
C ALA A 250 35.59 -1.19 11.31
N VAL A 251 36.83 -1.61 11.57
CA VAL A 251 37.14 -2.96 12.05
C VAL A 251 37.18 -2.96 13.56
N LEU A 252 36.24 -3.68 14.17
CA LEU A 252 36.23 -3.99 15.60
C LEU A 252 36.97 -5.31 15.80
N SER A 253 37.73 -5.45 16.89
CA SER A 253 38.51 -6.66 17.10
C SER A 253 38.69 -7.04 18.57
N SER A 254 39.03 -8.30 18.79
CA SER A 254 39.38 -8.88 20.08
C SER A 254 40.53 -9.86 19.87
N ALA A 255 41.49 -9.93 20.79
CA ALA A 255 42.68 -10.77 20.64
C ALA A 255 43.08 -11.43 21.96
N THR A 256 43.81 -12.53 21.87
CA THR A 256 44.39 -13.25 23.01
C THR A 256 45.76 -13.82 22.65
N PRO A 257 46.74 -13.79 23.57
CA PRO A 257 48.00 -14.53 23.40
C PRO A 257 47.87 -16.01 23.81
N ASN A 258 46.71 -16.45 24.31
CA ASN A 258 46.53 -17.82 24.78
C ASN A 258 46.10 -18.74 23.63
N VAL A 259 47.06 -19.50 23.11
CA VAL A 259 46.84 -20.47 22.01
C VAL A 259 45.86 -21.60 22.35
N LYS A 260 45.62 -21.87 23.63
CA LYS A 260 44.62 -22.87 24.07
C LYS A 260 43.20 -22.33 24.08
N LEU A 261 43.01 -21.01 23.95
CA LEU A 261 41.68 -20.41 23.94
C LEU A 261 41.00 -20.68 22.60
N SER A 262 39.77 -21.18 22.64
CA SER A 262 38.99 -21.52 21.45
C SER A 262 37.82 -20.58 21.19
N THR A 263 37.68 -19.50 21.97
CA THR A 263 36.58 -18.55 21.87
C THR A 263 37.02 -17.11 22.15
N LEU A 264 36.54 -16.15 21.36
CA LEU A 264 36.66 -14.72 21.65
C LEU A 264 35.35 -14.00 21.32
N THR A 265 35.10 -12.93 22.07
CA THR A 265 33.95 -12.04 21.87
C THR A 265 34.42 -10.72 21.31
N VAL A 266 33.81 -10.28 20.21
CA VAL A 266 33.94 -8.91 19.69
C VAL A 266 32.78 -8.10 20.24
N ALA A 267 33.08 -7.04 21.00
CA ALA A 267 32.10 -6.13 21.59
C ALA A 267 32.07 -4.79 20.86
N GLY A 268 31.08 -3.94 21.17
CA GLY A 268 30.93 -2.61 20.57
C GLY A 268 30.27 -2.63 19.19
N LEU A 269 29.62 -3.74 18.83
CA LEU A 269 28.85 -3.84 17.59
C LEU A 269 27.57 -3.01 17.72
N MET A 270 27.16 -2.35 16.62
CA MET A 270 25.87 -1.69 16.54
C MET A 270 24.73 -2.72 16.55
N VAL A 271 23.59 -2.34 17.15
CA VAL A 271 22.40 -3.20 17.25
C VAL A 271 21.75 -3.40 15.88
N ASP A 272 21.05 -4.52 15.69
CA ASP A 272 20.34 -4.87 14.45
C ASP A 272 21.15 -4.62 13.15
N THR A 273 22.46 -4.90 13.19
CA THR A 273 23.39 -4.61 12.09
C THR A 273 24.12 -5.88 11.67
N THR A 274 24.24 -6.12 10.36
CA THR A 274 25.00 -7.24 9.81
C THR A 274 26.48 -6.94 9.87
N TYR A 275 27.25 -7.84 10.49
CA TYR A 275 28.71 -7.81 10.52
C TYR A 275 29.28 -9.06 9.85
N TYR A 276 30.39 -8.88 9.17
CA TYR A 276 31.23 -9.95 8.61
C TYR A 276 32.38 -10.20 9.57
N PHE A 277 32.70 -11.48 9.82
CA PHE A 277 33.69 -11.88 10.81
C PHE A 277 34.80 -12.72 10.18
N ARG A 278 36.02 -12.57 10.72
CA ARG A 278 37.16 -13.44 10.43
C ARG A 278 37.96 -13.71 11.70
N VAL A 279 38.56 -14.90 11.77
CA VAL A 279 39.40 -15.32 12.89
C VAL A 279 40.81 -15.57 12.35
N GLY A 280 41.82 -14.98 12.96
CA GLY A 280 43.21 -15.16 12.57
C GLY A 280 44.07 -15.71 13.69
N SER A 281 44.99 -16.61 13.36
CA SER A 281 46.11 -17.01 14.20
C SER A 281 47.23 -15.98 14.07
N LEU A 282 47.81 -15.55 15.19
CA LEU A 282 48.84 -14.49 15.23
C LEU A 282 50.25 -15.09 15.17
N GLY A 283 51.10 -14.60 14.27
CA GLY A 283 52.50 -15.03 14.17
C GLY A 283 53.43 -14.23 15.08
N HIS A 284 54.73 -14.56 15.04
CA HIS A 284 55.79 -13.88 15.82
C HIS A 284 55.90 -12.36 15.59
N ASP A 285 55.52 -11.88 14.41
CA ASP A 285 55.50 -10.45 14.06
C ASP A 285 54.15 -9.77 14.34
N GLY A 286 53.23 -10.48 14.98
CA GLY A 286 51.87 -10.03 15.27
C GLY A 286 50.94 -10.00 14.05
N ARG A 287 51.38 -10.46 12.86
CA ARG A 287 50.50 -10.58 11.70
C ARG A 287 49.58 -11.79 11.85
N GLY A 288 48.34 -11.62 11.42
CA GLY A 288 47.31 -12.65 11.50
C GLY A 288 47.15 -13.43 10.19
N ASN A 289 47.10 -14.76 10.26
CA ASN A 289 46.62 -15.60 9.16
C ASN A 289 45.11 -15.83 9.32
N PHE A 290 44.30 -15.07 8.58
CA PHE A 290 42.85 -14.98 8.79
C PHE A 290 42.04 -15.96 7.94
N ALA A 291 41.15 -16.71 8.59
CA ALA A 291 40.08 -17.47 7.98
C ALA A 291 38.72 -16.75 8.11
N ALA A 292 37.90 -16.78 7.06
CA ALA A 292 36.56 -16.20 7.09
C ALA A 292 35.63 -17.02 7.98
N ALA A 293 34.86 -16.34 8.85
CA ALA A 293 33.89 -16.97 9.77
C ALA A 293 32.42 -16.71 9.39
N GLY A 294 32.19 -16.09 8.23
CA GLY A 294 30.86 -15.74 7.73
C GLY A 294 30.32 -14.42 8.30
N SER A 295 29.02 -14.19 8.11
CA SER A 295 28.32 -12.99 8.57
C SER A 295 27.19 -13.33 9.53
N SER A 296 26.91 -12.45 10.48
CA SER A 296 25.73 -12.53 11.33
C SER A 296 25.18 -11.14 11.68
N LYS A 297 23.88 -11.05 11.95
CA LYS A 297 23.20 -9.83 12.36
C LYS A 297 23.11 -9.79 13.88
N THR A 298 23.55 -8.70 14.51
CA THR A 298 23.36 -8.50 15.96
C THR A 298 21.87 -8.48 16.31
N LYS A 299 21.52 -8.89 17.53
CA LYS A 299 20.11 -8.90 17.98
C LYS A 299 19.55 -7.47 18.04
N ALA A 300 18.26 -7.32 17.79
CA ALA A 300 17.55 -6.09 18.10
C ALA A 300 17.62 -5.82 19.62
N GLY A 301 17.86 -4.57 20.02
CA GLY A 301 17.80 -4.19 21.44
C GLY A 301 16.37 -4.18 21.98
N ALA A 302 16.20 -3.91 23.28
CA ALA A 302 14.88 -3.76 23.88
C ALA A 302 14.15 -2.56 23.28
N VAL A 303 13.18 -2.84 22.42
CA VAL A 303 12.37 -1.83 21.72
C VAL A 303 10.90 -1.97 22.08
N ALA A 304 10.18 -0.86 22.06
CA ALA A 304 8.73 -0.87 22.23
C ALA A 304 8.03 -1.46 20.98
N PRO A 305 6.82 -2.02 21.11
CA PRO A 305 6.03 -2.45 19.95
C PRO A 305 5.78 -1.30 18.97
N GLY A 306 5.96 -1.53 17.67
CA GLY A 306 5.72 -0.50 16.65
C GLY A 306 4.23 -0.35 16.30
N ASN A 307 3.79 0.82 15.83
CA ASN A 307 2.43 1.06 15.30
C ASN A 307 1.28 0.48 16.16
N ALA A 308 1.36 0.63 17.48
CA ALA A 308 0.27 0.23 18.38
C ALA A 308 -0.99 1.04 18.05
N ARG A 309 -2.14 0.36 17.92
CA ARG A 309 -3.43 0.96 17.59
C ARG A 309 -4.60 0.18 18.19
N VAL A 310 -5.75 0.85 18.31
CA VAL A 310 -7.04 0.20 18.58
C VAL A 310 -7.52 -0.47 17.29
N ALA A 311 -7.75 -1.78 17.34
CA ALA A 311 -8.19 -2.59 16.21
C ALA A 311 -9.72 -2.70 16.14
N SER A 312 -10.37 -2.90 17.28
CA SER A 312 -11.84 -2.94 17.39
C SER A 312 -12.29 -2.59 18.80
N VAL A 313 -13.51 -2.07 18.92
CA VAL A 313 -14.12 -1.65 20.18
C VAL A 313 -15.45 -2.37 20.35
N SER A 314 -15.66 -2.94 21.53
CA SER A 314 -16.90 -3.59 21.95
C SER A 314 -17.46 -2.90 23.20
N MET A 315 -18.62 -3.37 23.67
CA MET A 315 -19.25 -2.84 24.89
C MET A 315 -18.44 -3.12 26.17
N SER A 316 -17.69 -4.24 26.21
CA SER A 316 -16.94 -4.68 27.40
C SER A 316 -15.50 -5.12 27.10
N SER A 317 -15.01 -4.86 25.89
CA SER A 317 -13.65 -5.20 25.47
C SER A 317 -13.13 -4.28 24.38
N VAL A 318 -11.80 -4.19 24.29
CA VAL A 318 -11.10 -3.47 23.22
C VAL A 318 -9.97 -4.35 22.71
N SER A 319 -9.92 -4.55 21.40
CA SER A 319 -8.82 -5.25 20.73
C SER A 319 -7.75 -4.25 20.33
N LEU A 320 -6.49 -4.54 20.65
CA LEU A 320 -5.34 -3.75 20.24
C LEU A 320 -4.48 -4.57 19.28
N ALA A 321 -3.82 -3.87 18.35
CA ALA A 321 -2.90 -4.45 17.40
C ALA A 321 -1.63 -3.60 17.27
N TRP A 322 -0.50 -4.24 16.97
CA TRP A 322 0.81 -3.60 16.82
C TRP A 322 1.66 -4.34 15.78
N THR A 323 2.83 -3.78 15.47
CA THR A 323 3.88 -4.45 14.72
C THR A 323 4.77 -5.19 15.71
N SER A 324 4.90 -6.50 15.54
CA SER A 324 5.73 -7.33 16.41
C SER A 324 7.21 -6.96 16.28
N VAL A 325 7.87 -6.87 17.42
CA VAL A 325 9.33 -6.74 17.57
C VAL A 325 10.00 -8.05 17.98
N ASN A 326 9.26 -9.17 17.94
CA ASN A 326 9.71 -10.50 18.37
C ASN A 326 10.32 -10.52 19.78
N SER A 327 9.63 -9.87 20.73
CA SER A 327 10.03 -9.80 22.14
C SER A 327 10.25 -11.19 22.74
N ASP A 328 11.35 -11.42 23.46
CA ASP A 328 11.71 -12.76 23.95
C ASP A 328 10.85 -13.25 25.13
N MET A 329 10.15 -12.35 25.82
CA MET A 329 9.18 -12.66 26.88
C MET A 329 7.72 -12.32 26.49
N GLY A 330 7.47 -11.98 25.22
CA GLY A 330 6.13 -11.69 24.71
C GLY A 330 5.65 -10.25 24.96
N TYR A 331 4.33 -10.08 25.15
CA TYR A 331 3.69 -8.76 25.26
C TYR A 331 2.69 -8.66 26.40
N LEU A 332 2.51 -7.44 26.90
CA LEU A 332 1.52 -7.06 27.91
C LEU A 332 0.69 -5.88 27.39
N VAL A 333 -0.63 -5.96 27.48
CA VAL A 333 -1.53 -4.81 27.32
C VAL A 333 -2.01 -4.40 28.70
N GLU A 334 -1.80 -3.14 29.03
CA GLU A 334 -2.34 -2.51 30.22
C GLU A 334 -3.42 -1.51 29.84
N SER A 335 -4.47 -1.44 30.65
CA SER A 335 -5.58 -0.53 30.48
C SER A 335 -6.03 0.08 31.80
N SER A 336 -6.40 1.36 31.78
CA SER A 336 -6.86 2.11 32.96
C SER A 336 -7.85 3.21 32.57
N THR A 337 -8.70 3.65 33.49
CA THR A 337 -9.51 4.86 33.31
C THR A 337 -8.72 6.15 33.54
N SER A 338 -7.53 6.06 34.14
CA SER A 338 -6.59 7.18 34.32
C SER A 338 -5.55 7.21 33.20
N SER A 339 -5.36 8.37 32.58
CA SER A 339 -4.42 8.55 31.45
C SER A 339 -2.94 8.34 31.81
N ASP A 340 -2.61 8.54 33.08
CA ASP A 340 -1.28 8.36 33.66
C ASP A 340 -1.09 6.97 34.29
N PHE A 341 -2.10 6.09 34.19
CA PHE A 341 -2.11 4.76 34.80
C PHE A 341 -1.88 4.77 36.32
N THR A 342 -2.26 5.86 37.02
CA THR A 342 -2.20 5.94 38.50
C THR A 342 -3.38 5.26 39.20
N GLY A 343 -4.46 4.99 38.45
CA GLY A 343 -5.63 4.27 38.94
C GLY A 343 -5.48 2.75 38.88
N THR A 344 -6.60 2.04 38.97
CA THR A 344 -6.63 0.59 38.75
C THR A 344 -6.14 0.27 37.34
N ILE A 345 -5.17 -0.65 37.25
CA ILE A 345 -4.63 -1.16 35.98
C ILE A 345 -5.19 -2.57 35.77
N TYR A 346 -5.83 -2.77 34.62
CA TYR A 346 -6.20 -4.09 34.11
C TYR A 346 -5.15 -4.52 33.09
N SER A 347 -4.71 -5.78 33.17
CA SER A 347 -3.68 -6.30 32.28
C SER A 347 -4.07 -7.62 31.62
N THR A 348 -3.61 -7.81 30.39
CA THR A 348 -3.71 -9.05 29.63
C THR A 348 -2.40 -9.25 28.88
N GLY A 349 -1.89 -10.48 28.80
CA GLY A 349 -0.55 -10.73 28.27
C GLY A 349 -0.42 -12.04 27.52
N THR A 350 0.68 -12.16 26.78
CA THR A 350 1.08 -13.37 26.07
C THR A 350 2.58 -13.55 26.19
N SER A 351 3.05 -14.80 26.29
CA SER A 351 4.47 -15.16 26.21
C SER A 351 4.97 -15.31 24.76
N GLN A 352 4.09 -15.16 23.78
CA GLN A 352 4.41 -15.36 22.37
C GLN A 352 4.94 -14.07 21.73
N GLY A 353 6.27 -13.98 21.57
CA GLY A 353 6.94 -12.82 20.95
C GLY A 353 6.52 -12.51 19.52
N ALA A 354 5.98 -13.49 18.79
CA ALA A 354 5.51 -13.32 17.42
C ALA A 354 4.10 -12.68 17.33
N TRP A 355 3.33 -12.65 18.42
CA TRP A 355 1.95 -12.15 18.40
C TRP A 355 1.91 -10.63 18.20
N SER A 356 0.84 -10.17 17.56
CA SER A 356 0.67 -8.77 17.16
C SER A 356 -0.67 -8.18 17.57
N SER A 357 -1.44 -8.89 18.41
CA SER A 357 -2.74 -8.44 18.91
C SER A 357 -3.10 -9.10 20.23
N LEU A 358 -3.78 -8.35 21.10
CA LEU A 358 -4.42 -8.84 22.33
C LEU A 358 -5.74 -8.10 22.55
N VAL A 359 -6.66 -8.75 23.26
CA VAL A 359 -7.97 -8.18 23.62
C VAL A 359 -7.98 -7.94 25.12
N SER A 360 -8.23 -6.69 25.53
CA SER A 360 -8.52 -6.35 26.92
C SER A 360 -10.02 -6.49 27.17
N THR A 361 -10.43 -7.21 28.22
CA THR A 361 -11.82 -7.59 28.52
C THR A 361 -12.25 -7.14 29.92
N GLY A 362 -13.55 -7.13 30.21
CA GLY A 362 -14.09 -6.80 31.54
C GLY A 362 -14.27 -5.30 31.75
N MET A 363 -14.36 -4.53 30.67
CA MET A 363 -14.49 -3.08 30.70
C MET A 363 -15.96 -2.66 30.89
N LEU A 364 -16.15 -1.48 31.48
CA LEU A 364 -17.48 -0.87 31.60
C LEU A 364 -17.92 -0.25 30.27
N PRO A 365 -19.21 -0.33 29.89
CA PRO A 365 -19.75 0.34 28.71
C PRO A 365 -19.62 1.88 28.78
N ASN A 366 -19.66 2.54 27.62
CA ASN A 366 -19.54 3.99 27.46
C ASN A 366 -18.41 4.63 28.29
N THR A 367 -17.29 3.95 28.53
CA THR A 367 -16.24 4.46 29.44
C THR A 367 -14.93 4.61 28.68
N THR A 368 -14.30 5.77 28.83
CA THR A 368 -12.98 6.05 28.25
C THR A 368 -11.90 5.30 29.01
N PHE A 369 -11.17 4.44 28.28
CA PHE A 369 -9.99 3.76 28.78
C PHE A 369 -8.75 4.23 28.02
N TYR A 370 -7.64 4.28 28.74
CA TYR A 370 -6.29 4.50 28.24
C TYR A 370 -5.55 3.18 28.20
N PHE A 371 -4.79 2.94 27.14
CA PHE A 371 -4.12 1.68 26.86
C PHE A 371 -2.66 1.91 26.53
N ARG A 372 -1.81 0.96 26.92
CA ARG A 372 -0.42 0.88 26.45
C ARG A 372 -0.03 -0.57 26.24
N VAL A 373 0.66 -0.84 25.14
CA VAL A 373 1.21 -2.17 24.82
C VAL A 373 2.69 -2.17 25.18
N ALA A 374 3.11 -3.14 26.00
CA ALA A 374 4.48 -3.36 26.41
C ALA A 374 5.08 -4.57 25.68
N ALA A 375 6.28 -4.39 25.13
CA ALA A 375 7.17 -5.50 24.77
C ALA A 375 7.95 -5.90 26.01
N LEU A 376 7.87 -7.18 26.39
CA LEU A 376 8.54 -7.75 27.55
C LEU A 376 9.88 -8.35 27.11
N TRP A 377 10.97 -7.79 27.61
CA TRP A 377 12.32 -8.31 27.46
C TRP A 377 12.81 -8.85 28.80
N GLN A 378 13.83 -9.71 28.81
CA GLN A 378 14.32 -10.34 30.05
C GLN A 378 14.61 -9.37 31.21
N GLU A 379 15.12 -8.17 30.93
CA GLU A 379 15.47 -7.17 31.95
C GLU A 379 14.76 -5.82 31.75
N GLU A 380 14.02 -5.65 30.66
CA GLU A 380 13.39 -4.38 30.31
C GLU A 380 11.95 -4.56 29.84
N THR A 381 11.09 -3.61 30.19
CA THR A 381 9.76 -3.48 29.60
C THR A 381 9.69 -2.18 28.82
N LYS A 382 9.36 -2.26 27.53
CA LYS A 382 9.24 -1.08 26.67
C LYS A 382 7.79 -0.88 26.26
N TYR A 383 7.19 0.20 26.74
CA TYR A 383 5.82 0.59 26.41
C TYR A 383 5.78 1.38 25.10
N SER A 384 4.75 1.11 24.30
CA SER A 384 4.29 1.96 23.21
C SER A 384 3.69 3.27 23.75
N ALA A 385 3.42 4.22 22.85
CA ALA A 385 2.67 5.42 23.19
C ALA A 385 1.27 5.07 23.72
N THR A 386 0.77 5.88 24.66
CA THR A 386 -0.58 5.71 25.21
C THR A 386 -1.64 5.93 24.14
N LEU A 387 -2.58 5.00 24.06
CA LEU A 387 -3.78 5.07 23.23
C LEU A 387 -4.99 5.38 24.13
N ALA A 388 -6.04 5.96 23.57
CA ALA A 388 -7.29 6.19 24.28
C ALA A 388 -8.48 5.85 23.40
N THR A 389 -9.48 5.18 23.97
CA THR A 389 -10.77 4.96 23.31
C THR A 389 -11.86 4.73 24.35
N ALA A 390 -13.09 5.13 24.03
CA ALA A 390 -14.26 4.75 24.82
C ALA A 390 -14.81 3.40 24.34
N THR A 391 -15.22 2.54 25.28
CA THR A 391 -16.04 1.35 24.97
C THR A 391 -17.39 1.76 24.38
N LEU A 392 -18.04 0.85 23.64
CA LEU A 392 -19.37 1.14 23.10
C LEU A 392 -20.38 1.40 24.23
N ALA A 393 -21.34 2.28 23.98
CA ALA A 393 -22.49 2.47 24.85
C ALA A 393 -23.36 1.19 24.89
N PRO A 394 -24.22 1.01 25.91
CA PRO A 394 -25.15 -0.11 25.95
C PRO A 394 -26.00 -0.19 24.68
N GLY A 395 -26.28 -1.41 24.24
CA GLY A 395 -27.18 -1.65 23.11
C GLY A 395 -28.61 -1.24 23.43
N LEU A 396 -29.38 -0.89 22.40
CA LEU A 396 -30.78 -0.48 22.55
C LEU A 396 -31.71 -1.69 22.53
N ALA A 397 -32.74 -1.65 23.39
CA ALA A 397 -33.78 -2.67 23.49
C ALA A 397 -35.15 -2.12 23.05
N ALA A 398 -36.10 -3.02 22.78
CA ALA A 398 -37.47 -2.69 22.33
C ALA A 398 -37.49 -1.76 21.11
N VAL A 399 -36.54 -1.98 20.20
CA VAL A 399 -36.40 -1.19 18.99
C VAL A 399 -37.49 -1.58 17.99
N ALA A 400 -38.28 -0.61 17.55
CA ALA A 400 -39.34 -0.84 16.56
C ALA A 400 -39.61 0.41 15.72
N CYS A 401 -40.25 0.20 14.55
CA CYS A 401 -40.86 1.29 13.81
C CYS A 401 -42.22 1.63 14.47
N LYS A 402 -42.33 2.82 15.07
CA LYS A 402 -43.51 3.26 15.81
C LYS A 402 -44.61 3.74 14.87
N ASN A 403 -44.25 4.63 13.95
CA ASN A 403 -45.16 5.24 12.97
C ASN A 403 -44.44 5.37 11.63
N VAL A 404 -45.17 5.11 10.55
CA VAL A 404 -44.70 5.31 9.17
C VAL A 404 -45.56 6.35 8.49
N PHE A 405 -44.93 7.28 7.77
CA PHE A 405 -45.57 8.33 7.01
C PHE A 405 -45.16 8.25 5.54
N ILE A 406 -45.69 9.17 4.72
CA ILE A 406 -45.40 9.22 3.27
C ILE A 406 -43.91 9.51 3.02
N THR A 407 -43.30 10.41 3.78
CA THR A 407 -41.90 10.85 3.58
C THR A 407 -41.05 10.83 4.85
N SER A 408 -41.51 10.14 5.89
CA SER A 408 -40.81 10.02 7.16
C SER A 408 -41.22 8.75 7.91
N ALA A 409 -40.42 8.37 8.88
CA ALA A 409 -40.73 7.28 9.81
C ALA A 409 -40.21 7.64 11.20
N THR A 410 -41.01 7.34 12.22
CA THR A 410 -40.64 7.48 13.63
C THR A 410 -40.30 6.12 14.19
N LEU A 411 -39.10 5.97 14.73
CA LEU A 411 -38.64 4.78 15.45
C LEU A 411 -38.74 5.01 16.95
N ASN A 412 -38.85 3.91 17.71
CA ASN A 412 -38.82 3.92 19.17
C ASN A 412 -37.85 2.88 19.75
N TRP A 413 -37.41 3.11 20.99
CA TRP A 413 -36.58 2.22 21.80
C TRP A 413 -36.76 2.51 23.29
N SER A 414 -36.23 1.65 24.15
CA SER A 414 -36.08 1.93 25.58
C SER A 414 -34.95 2.93 25.82
N ALA A 415 -35.27 4.12 26.31
CA ALA A 415 -34.27 5.15 26.62
C ALA A 415 -33.29 4.68 27.71
N LEU A 416 -32.00 4.94 27.49
CA LEU A 416 -30.92 4.76 28.45
C LEU A 416 -30.96 5.89 29.50
N PRO A 417 -30.51 5.61 30.75
CA PRO A 417 -30.49 6.62 31.80
C PRO A 417 -29.53 7.77 31.47
N GLY A 418 -29.91 9.00 31.85
CA GLY A 418 -29.09 10.20 31.65
C GLY A 418 -27.85 10.31 32.53
N ALA A 419 -27.83 9.60 33.66
CA ALA A 419 -26.68 9.44 34.52
C ALA A 419 -26.85 8.15 35.34
N PRO A 420 -25.84 7.27 35.48
CA PRO A 420 -25.86 6.18 36.43
C PRO A 420 -25.37 6.68 37.80
N PRO A 421 -25.49 5.86 38.86
CA PRO A 421 -24.84 6.13 40.14
C PRO A 421 -23.29 6.11 40.06
N ASP A 422 -22.73 5.42 39.06
CA ASP A 422 -21.30 5.27 38.77
C ASP A 422 -20.96 5.90 37.41
N ALA A 423 -19.74 6.44 37.26
CA ALA A 423 -19.32 7.16 36.07
C ALA A 423 -19.54 6.32 34.79
N SER A 424 -20.46 6.77 33.94
CA SER A 424 -20.70 6.34 32.54
C SER A 424 -21.20 4.92 32.23
N SER A 425 -21.15 3.96 33.16
CA SER A 425 -21.26 2.52 32.87
C SER A 425 -22.58 2.01 32.24
N LYS A 426 -23.65 2.82 32.23
CA LYS A 426 -24.97 2.48 31.65
C LYS A 426 -25.58 3.60 30.80
N THR A 427 -24.80 4.62 30.45
CA THR A 427 -25.27 5.78 29.67
C THR A 427 -24.89 5.71 28.20
N ALA A 428 -25.32 6.71 27.45
CA ALA A 428 -24.84 7.04 26.11
C ALA A 428 -24.65 8.56 26.01
N GLU A 429 -24.10 9.03 24.90
CA GLU A 429 -24.00 10.46 24.56
C GLU A 429 -25.08 10.90 23.56
N GLY A 430 -26.01 9.99 23.27
CA GLY A 430 -27.13 10.25 22.38
C GLY A 430 -27.56 9.03 21.58
N TYR A 431 -28.46 9.28 20.63
CA TYR A 431 -28.96 8.29 19.68
C TYR A 431 -28.86 8.82 18.26
N VAL A 432 -28.70 7.89 17.32
CA VAL A 432 -28.84 8.15 15.89
C VAL A 432 -29.75 7.09 15.28
N VAL A 433 -30.72 7.54 14.49
CA VAL A 433 -31.52 6.69 13.60
C VAL A 433 -31.02 6.90 12.18
N GLU A 434 -30.82 5.79 11.47
CA GLU A 434 -30.40 5.76 10.08
C GLU A 434 -31.39 4.94 9.26
N ALA A 435 -31.68 5.42 8.04
CA ALA A 435 -32.54 4.77 7.07
C ALA A 435 -31.83 4.70 5.71
N SER A 436 -31.91 3.55 5.05
CA SER A 436 -31.40 3.36 3.70
C SER A 436 -32.39 2.56 2.87
N SER A 437 -32.50 2.87 1.57
CA SER A 437 -33.30 2.08 0.62
C SER A 437 -32.62 0.76 0.24
N THR A 438 -31.39 0.53 0.70
CA THR A 438 -30.66 -0.74 0.55
C THR A 438 -30.39 -1.34 1.92
N ASP A 439 -30.39 -2.67 1.99
CA ASP A 439 -30.05 -3.38 3.21
C ASP A 439 -28.63 -3.06 3.70
N PHE A 440 -28.49 -2.71 4.98
CA PHE A 440 -27.21 -2.44 5.63
C PHE A 440 -26.30 -3.68 5.70
N GLY A 441 -26.86 -4.89 5.66
CA GLY A 441 -26.13 -6.17 5.64
C GLY A 441 -25.98 -6.79 4.25
N GLY A 442 -26.47 -6.13 3.19
CA GLY A 442 -26.45 -6.66 1.83
C GLY A 442 -25.05 -6.70 1.20
N TRP A 443 -24.89 -7.50 0.14
CA TRP A 443 -23.63 -7.66 -0.59
C TRP A 443 -23.13 -6.37 -1.29
N LEU A 444 -24.05 -5.44 -1.59
CA LEU A 444 -23.76 -4.11 -2.13
C LEU A 444 -24.37 -3.03 -1.23
N PRO A 445 -23.73 -2.72 -0.08
CA PRO A 445 -24.12 -1.59 0.73
C PRO A 445 -23.80 -0.30 -0.04
N GLY A 446 -24.73 0.66 -0.10
CA GLY A 446 -24.47 1.90 -0.85
C GLY A 446 -25.65 2.84 -1.08
N GLY A 447 -26.87 2.50 -0.65
CA GLY A 447 -27.98 3.44 -0.67
C GLY A 447 -27.67 4.67 0.20
N ALA A 448 -28.15 5.83 -0.24
CA ALA A 448 -28.02 7.07 0.53
C ALA A 448 -28.61 6.87 1.93
N VAL A 449 -27.82 7.20 2.96
CA VAL A 449 -28.25 7.07 4.36
C VAL A 449 -28.84 8.39 4.82
N LEU A 450 -30.14 8.38 5.08
CA LEU A 450 -30.83 9.47 5.76
C LEU A 450 -30.74 9.24 7.25
N SER A 451 -30.54 10.30 8.04
CA SER A 451 -30.33 10.16 9.47
C SER A 451 -30.98 11.26 10.29
N SER A 452 -31.23 10.94 11.56
CA SER A 452 -31.69 11.85 12.59
C SER A 452 -30.95 11.54 13.88
N ARG A 453 -30.47 12.55 14.60
CA ARG A 453 -29.66 12.36 15.81
C ARG A 453 -30.14 13.25 16.95
N THR A 454 -29.90 12.81 18.18
CA THR A 454 -30.13 13.61 19.39
C THR A 454 -29.06 13.31 20.43
N ALA A 455 -28.66 14.34 21.19
CA ALA A 455 -27.85 14.18 22.39
C ALA A 455 -28.70 13.92 23.65
N ASN A 456 -30.03 14.09 23.57
CA ASN A 456 -30.92 13.85 24.69
C ASN A 456 -31.19 12.35 24.85
N VAL A 457 -30.45 11.72 25.76
CA VAL A 457 -30.56 10.29 26.07
C VAL A 457 -31.87 9.88 26.76
N GLY A 458 -32.63 10.83 27.29
CA GLY A 458 -33.97 10.57 27.82
C GLY A 458 -35.03 10.36 26.73
N LEU A 459 -34.73 10.64 25.47
CA LEU A 459 -35.65 10.40 24.36
C LEU A 459 -35.74 8.91 24.02
N SER A 460 -36.95 8.45 23.78
CA SER A 460 -37.27 7.08 23.38
C SER A 460 -37.75 6.99 21.93
N THR A 461 -37.72 8.10 21.18
CA THR A 461 -38.15 8.16 19.78
C THR A 461 -37.35 9.18 18.98
N LEU A 462 -37.07 8.86 17.72
CA LEU A 462 -36.62 9.84 16.72
C LEU A 462 -37.34 9.60 15.39
N THR A 463 -37.51 10.69 14.65
CA THR A 463 -38.10 10.67 13.31
C THR A 463 -37.01 10.96 12.29
N VAL A 464 -36.89 10.09 11.28
CA VAL A 464 -36.11 10.35 10.07
C VAL A 464 -37.05 10.89 9.00
N THR A 465 -36.63 11.95 8.31
CA THR A 465 -37.43 12.67 7.31
C THR A 465 -36.72 12.67 5.96
N GLY A 466 -37.43 13.04 4.90
CA GLY A 466 -36.88 13.06 3.54
C GLY A 466 -36.86 11.69 2.86
N LEU A 467 -37.60 10.71 3.38
CA LEU A 467 -37.77 9.41 2.75
C LEU A 467 -38.59 9.56 1.45
N ALA A 468 -38.31 8.72 0.45
CA ALA A 468 -39.12 8.65 -0.76
C ALA A 468 -40.49 8.00 -0.45
N VAL A 469 -41.53 8.44 -1.15
CA VAL A 469 -42.90 7.89 -1.07
C VAL A 469 -42.94 6.45 -1.56
N ASN A 470 -43.80 5.64 -0.94
CA ASN A 470 -44.04 4.23 -1.28
C ASN A 470 -42.74 3.44 -1.57
N THR A 471 -41.75 3.56 -0.69
CA THR A 471 -40.42 2.98 -0.88
C THR A 471 -40.05 2.17 0.35
N THR A 472 -39.49 0.98 0.14
CA THR A 472 -38.99 0.13 1.23
C THR A 472 -37.66 0.67 1.76
N TYR A 473 -37.60 0.87 3.07
CA TYR A 473 -36.41 1.30 3.79
C TYR A 473 -36.03 0.29 4.87
N TYR A 474 -34.72 0.09 4.99
CA TYR A 474 -34.07 -0.61 6.09
C TYR A 474 -33.66 0.42 7.12
N PHE A 475 -33.98 0.16 8.39
CA PHE A 475 -33.70 1.07 9.48
C PHE A 475 -32.76 0.45 10.49
N ARG A 476 -31.92 1.28 11.10
CA ARG A 476 -31.14 0.92 12.28
C ARG A 476 -31.09 2.10 13.23
N VAL A 477 -31.04 1.81 14.52
CA VAL A 477 -30.84 2.82 15.57
C VAL A 477 -29.57 2.47 16.33
N ALA A 478 -28.78 3.47 16.72
CA ALA A 478 -27.61 3.27 17.55
C ALA A 478 -27.61 4.21 18.74
N SER A 479 -27.11 3.70 19.87
CA SER A 479 -26.57 4.53 20.94
C SER A 479 -25.16 5.01 20.57
N LEU A 480 -24.83 6.23 21.00
CA LEU A 480 -23.52 6.86 20.79
C LEU A 480 -22.71 6.80 22.08
N ASN A 481 -21.41 6.56 21.97
CA ASN A 481 -20.49 6.73 23.11
C ASN A 481 -19.75 8.07 23.08
N TRP A 482 -18.85 8.30 24.05
CA TRP A 482 -17.98 9.49 24.14
C TRP A 482 -17.11 9.78 22.92
N ALA A 483 -16.94 8.82 22.01
CA ALA A 483 -16.19 8.97 20.77
C ALA A 483 -17.08 8.97 19.51
N ASP A 484 -18.39 9.22 19.66
CA ASP A 484 -19.41 9.13 18.59
C ASP A 484 -19.46 7.75 17.88
N MET A 485 -18.90 6.70 18.50
CA MET A 485 -19.01 5.34 17.99
C MET A 485 -20.41 4.80 18.23
N ARG A 486 -20.93 4.09 17.22
CA ARG A 486 -22.32 3.66 17.13
C ARG A 486 -22.44 2.19 17.51
N HIS A 487 -23.31 1.89 18.47
CA HIS A 487 -23.72 0.51 18.76
C HIS A 487 -25.11 0.26 18.18
N TYR A 488 -25.15 -0.28 16.96
CA TYR A 488 -26.39 -0.46 16.21
C TYR A 488 -27.26 -1.60 16.73
N ALA A 489 -28.56 -1.36 16.74
CA ALA A 489 -29.63 -2.34 16.73
C ALA A 489 -30.36 -2.24 15.38
N ALA A 490 -30.46 -3.36 14.66
CA ALA A 490 -31.16 -3.44 13.38
C ALA A 490 -32.67 -3.62 13.58
N LEU A 491 -33.45 -3.16 12.60
CA LEU A 491 -34.89 -3.39 12.50
C LEU A 491 -35.22 -4.11 11.20
N ASP A 492 -36.39 -4.74 11.16
CA ASP A 492 -36.98 -5.20 9.91
C ASP A 492 -37.27 -4.03 8.98
N ALA A 493 -37.23 -4.31 7.67
CA ALA A 493 -37.57 -3.32 6.65
C ALA A 493 -39.05 -2.94 6.73
N THR A 494 -39.36 -1.69 6.43
CA THR A 494 -40.75 -1.22 6.27
C THR A 494 -40.83 -0.25 5.11
N SER A 495 -42.02 -0.12 4.52
CA SER A 495 -42.25 0.76 3.38
C SER A 495 -42.98 2.03 3.82
N THR A 496 -42.49 3.18 3.37
CA THR A 496 -43.24 4.45 3.53
C THR A 496 -44.64 4.34 2.94
N LEU A 497 -45.56 5.16 3.43
CA LEU A 497 -46.94 5.13 2.92
C LEU A 497 -46.98 5.59 1.46
N ALA A 498 -47.92 5.04 0.70
CA ALA A 498 -48.26 5.57 -0.62
C ALA A 498 -48.97 6.91 -0.48
N SER A 499 -48.72 7.82 -1.41
CA SER A 499 -49.51 9.05 -1.53
C SER A 499 -50.93 8.72 -1.97
N PHE A 500 -51.90 9.46 -1.44
CA PHE A 500 -53.28 9.39 -1.90
C PHE A 500 -53.34 9.82 -3.37
N PRO A 501 -53.90 8.99 -4.27
CA PRO A 501 -54.18 9.40 -5.64
C PRO A 501 -55.13 10.59 -5.62
N GLY A 502 -54.92 11.62 -6.43
CA GLY A 502 -55.93 12.66 -6.62
C GLY A 502 -56.91 12.26 -7.74
N ALA A 503 -58.19 12.63 -7.61
CA ALA A 503 -59.16 12.40 -8.67
C ALA A 503 -58.73 13.10 -9.98
N GLY A 504 -58.91 12.43 -11.12
CA GLY A 504 -58.63 13.00 -12.44
C GLY A 504 -59.62 14.12 -12.80
N SER A 505 -59.32 14.84 -13.88
CA SER A 505 -60.23 15.86 -14.43
C SER A 505 -60.50 15.58 -15.91
N PRO A 506 -61.67 15.00 -16.27
CA PRO A 506 -62.71 14.45 -15.39
C PRO A 506 -62.30 13.14 -14.71
N ALA A 507 -62.86 12.85 -13.52
CA ALA A 507 -62.54 11.64 -12.76
C ALA A 507 -63.24 10.38 -13.30
N LEU A 508 -64.47 10.54 -13.79
CA LEU A 508 -65.29 9.48 -14.39
C LEU A 508 -65.61 9.84 -15.84
N SER A 509 -65.51 8.86 -16.73
CA SER A 509 -65.71 9.04 -18.17
C SER A 509 -66.16 7.73 -18.83
N ALA A 510 -66.47 7.78 -20.14
CA ALA A 510 -66.85 6.62 -20.95
C ALA A 510 -67.87 5.69 -20.26
N VAL A 511 -68.88 6.31 -19.63
CA VAL A 511 -69.97 5.59 -18.97
C VAL A 511 -70.82 4.92 -20.04
N SER A 512 -71.10 3.63 -19.86
CA SER A 512 -71.91 2.81 -20.76
C SER A 512 -73.00 2.09 -19.99
N VAL A 513 -73.70 1.18 -20.65
CA VAL A 513 -74.76 0.35 -20.05
C VAL A 513 -74.22 -0.57 -18.96
N THR A 514 -72.99 -1.07 -19.09
CA THR A 514 -72.40 -2.08 -18.17
C THR A 514 -70.98 -1.76 -17.74
N SER A 515 -70.47 -0.57 -18.05
CA SER A 515 -69.11 -0.17 -17.70
C SER A 515 -68.99 1.33 -17.44
N ALA A 516 -67.91 1.72 -16.75
CA ALA A 516 -67.44 3.10 -16.72
C ALA A 516 -65.92 3.13 -16.59
N ALA A 517 -65.29 4.16 -17.16
CA ALA A 517 -63.87 4.42 -16.99
C ALA A 517 -63.64 5.46 -15.88
N ALA A 518 -62.52 5.33 -15.19
CA ALA A 518 -62.09 6.26 -14.17
C ALA A 518 -60.60 6.60 -14.33
N ALA A 519 -60.24 7.84 -13.99
CA ALA A 519 -58.88 8.34 -14.04
C ALA A 519 -58.50 9.06 -12.74
N TRP A 520 -57.22 8.98 -12.37
CA TRP A 520 -56.63 9.62 -11.20
C TRP A 520 -55.22 10.11 -11.52
N ASN A 521 -54.58 10.80 -10.58
CA ASN A 521 -53.16 11.13 -10.65
C ASN A 521 -52.37 10.32 -9.61
N ALA A 522 -51.04 10.32 -9.73
CA ALA A 522 -50.15 9.52 -8.88
C ALA A 522 -50.07 10.01 -7.41
N GLY A 523 -50.79 11.06 -7.03
CA GLY A 523 -50.66 11.73 -5.74
C GLY A 523 -49.52 12.74 -5.69
N SER A 524 -49.36 13.41 -4.55
CA SER A 524 -48.29 14.40 -4.33
C SER A 524 -47.68 14.20 -2.94
N PRO A 525 -46.41 13.72 -2.83
CA PRO A 525 -45.49 13.36 -3.92
C PRO A 525 -45.99 12.19 -4.78
N ALA A 526 -45.58 12.13 -6.05
CA ALA A 526 -46.03 11.08 -6.97
C ALA A 526 -45.55 9.70 -6.51
N ASN A 527 -46.46 8.74 -6.41
CA ASN A 527 -46.11 7.34 -6.19
C ASN A 527 -45.19 6.84 -7.33
N PRO A 528 -44.20 5.99 -7.02
CA PRO A 528 -43.25 5.47 -8.01
C PRO A 528 -43.92 4.48 -8.96
N ASP A 529 -43.27 4.25 -10.10
CA ASP A 529 -43.63 3.19 -11.04
C ASP A 529 -43.66 1.83 -10.34
N GLY A 530 -44.56 0.94 -10.79
CA GLY A 530 -44.81 -0.35 -10.14
C GLY A 530 -45.79 -0.29 -8.95
N THR A 531 -46.34 0.88 -8.65
CA THR A 531 -47.47 1.02 -7.71
C THR A 531 -48.76 0.48 -8.32
N TRP A 532 -49.44 -0.44 -7.62
CA TRP A 532 -50.71 -1.02 -8.05
C TRP A 532 -51.92 -0.28 -7.48
N TYR A 533 -52.89 -0.03 -8.35
CA TYR A 533 -54.16 0.62 -8.03
C TYR A 533 -55.32 -0.35 -8.22
N TYR A 534 -56.21 -0.39 -7.22
CA TYR A 534 -57.46 -1.14 -7.24
C TYR A 534 -58.59 -0.14 -7.46
N LEU A 535 -59.09 -0.08 -8.69
CA LEU A 535 -60.29 0.67 -9.01
C LEU A 535 -61.51 -0.13 -8.55
N GLN A 536 -62.37 0.48 -7.76
CA GLN A 536 -63.51 -0.16 -7.13
C GLN A 536 -64.79 0.62 -7.39
N ALA A 537 -65.89 -0.08 -7.68
CA ALA A 537 -67.23 0.48 -7.78
C ALA A 537 -68.20 -0.30 -6.89
N SER A 538 -69.09 0.43 -6.21
CA SER A 538 -70.14 -0.15 -5.38
C SER A 538 -71.46 0.61 -5.55
N SER A 539 -72.57 -0.13 -5.53
CA SER A 539 -73.93 0.43 -5.62
C SER A 539 -74.56 0.72 -4.25
N LYS A 540 -73.89 0.36 -3.16
CA LYS A 540 -74.44 0.47 -1.79
C LYS A 540 -73.60 1.28 -0.82
N ASP A 541 -72.48 1.85 -1.26
CA ASP A 541 -71.33 2.39 -0.49
C ASP A 541 -70.14 1.40 -0.38
N PHE A 542 -69.03 1.81 0.24
CA PHE A 542 -67.85 0.95 0.42
C PHE A 542 -67.75 0.32 1.83
N ALA A 543 -68.88 0.08 2.51
CA ALA A 543 -68.92 -0.67 3.77
C ALA A 543 -68.52 -2.14 3.56
N SER A 544 -68.19 -2.86 4.64
CA SER A 544 -67.62 -4.22 4.61
C SER A 544 -68.47 -5.27 3.88
N ASP A 545 -69.79 -5.06 3.80
CA ASP A 545 -70.74 -6.03 3.23
C ASP A 545 -71.28 -5.58 1.85
N ALA A 546 -70.75 -4.49 1.30
CA ALA A 546 -71.17 -3.99 0.00
C ALA A 546 -70.58 -4.85 -1.14
N ALA A 547 -71.39 -5.14 -2.16
CA ALA A 547 -70.89 -5.78 -3.37
C ALA A 547 -69.98 -4.80 -4.11
N VAL A 548 -68.68 -5.09 -4.15
CA VAL A 548 -67.67 -4.26 -4.81
C VAL A 548 -67.16 -4.95 -6.08
N VAL A 549 -67.34 -4.29 -7.22
CA VAL A 549 -66.67 -4.69 -8.47
C VAL A 549 -65.29 -4.06 -8.48
N THR A 550 -64.25 -4.85 -8.71
CA THR A 550 -62.85 -4.39 -8.65
C THR A 550 -62.13 -4.66 -9.96
N SER A 551 -61.28 -3.71 -10.36
CA SER A 551 -60.31 -3.83 -11.45
C SER A 551 -58.94 -3.40 -10.92
N VAL A 552 -57.86 -4.05 -11.38
CA VAL A 552 -56.49 -3.78 -10.90
C VAL A 552 -55.63 -3.32 -12.06
N THR A 553 -54.88 -2.24 -11.86
CA THR A 553 -54.08 -1.61 -12.92
C THR A 553 -52.86 -0.91 -12.30
N ALA A 554 -51.75 -0.88 -13.05
CA ALA A 554 -50.59 -0.04 -12.72
C ALA A 554 -50.66 1.34 -13.38
N ASN A 555 -51.65 1.57 -14.26
CA ASN A 555 -51.87 2.85 -14.91
C ASN A 555 -52.64 3.81 -13.98
N LEU A 556 -52.58 5.11 -14.28
CA LEU A 556 -53.33 6.17 -13.59
C LEU A 556 -54.81 6.26 -14.05
N GLY A 557 -55.39 5.11 -14.37
CA GLY A 557 -56.77 4.98 -14.84
C GLY A 557 -57.12 3.52 -15.14
N GLY A 558 -58.42 3.24 -15.17
CA GLY A 558 -58.94 1.89 -15.41
C GLY A 558 -60.41 1.90 -15.80
N VAL A 559 -60.91 0.73 -16.19
CA VAL A 559 -62.31 0.50 -16.53
C VAL A 559 -62.87 -0.56 -15.59
N ILE A 560 -64.09 -0.33 -15.11
CA ILE A 560 -64.90 -1.37 -14.47
C ILE A 560 -65.98 -1.80 -15.46
N SER A 561 -66.10 -3.11 -15.66
CA SER A 561 -67.12 -3.78 -16.47
C SER A 561 -68.03 -4.65 -15.59
N GLY A 562 -69.15 -5.10 -16.14
CA GLY A 562 -70.10 -5.96 -15.40
C GLY A 562 -70.97 -5.18 -14.40
N LEU A 563 -71.08 -3.87 -14.60
CA LEU A 563 -72.03 -3.04 -13.86
C LEU A 563 -73.46 -3.33 -14.35
N LEU A 564 -74.44 -3.14 -13.47
CA LEU A 564 -75.84 -3.25 -13.84
C LEU A 564 -76.28 -1.99 -14.61
N PRO A 565 -77.13 -2.12 -15.63
CA PRO A 565 -77.77 -0.99 -16.32
C PRO A 565 -78.63 -0.14 -15.39
N ASP A 566 -78.78 1.15 -15.70
CA ASP A 566 -79.59 2.12 -14.96
C ASP A 566 -79.38 2.07 -13.42
N ALA A 567 -78.12 1.96 -13.00
CA ALA A 567 -77.76 1.83 -11.59
C ALA A 567 -76.70 2.86 -11.19
N THR A 568 -76.87 3.42 -10.00
CA THR A 568 -75.92 4.36 -9.40
C THR A 568 -74.75 3.60 -8.78
N TYR A 569 -73.54 4.01 -9.12
CA TYR A 569 -72.29 3.48 -8.56
C TYR A 569 -71.41 4.60 -8.02
N GLN A 570 -70.89 4.40 -6.82
CA GLN A 570 -69.78 5.19 -6.28
C GLN A 570 -68.46 4.52 -6.66
N PHE A 571 -67.49 5.32 -7.11
CA PHE A 571 -66.17 4.87 -7.51
C PHE A 571 -65.11 5.33 -6.50
N ARG A 572 -64.15 4.47 -6.20
CA ARG A 572 -62.92 4.82 -5.49
C ARG A 572 -61.72 4.13 -6.11
N VAL A 573 -60.54 4.72 -5.93
CA VAL A 573 -59.26 4.06 -6.18
C VAL A 573 -58.60 3.78 -4.84
N ARG A 574 -58.14 2.54 -4.66
CA ARG A 574 -57.33 2.11 -3.52
C ARG A 574 -55.91 1.88 -4.01
N VAL A 575 -54.94 2.57 -3.42
CA VAL A 575 -53.52 2.26 -3.59
C VAL A 575 -53.03 1.48 -2.39
N LEU A 576 -52.20 0.46 -2.59
CA LEU A 576 -51.47 -0.20 -1.52
C LEU A 576 -50.03 0.28 -1.56
N ASN A 577 -49.46 0.62 -0.41
CA ASN A 577 -48.01 0.78 -0.35
C ASN A 577 -47.32 -0.59 -0.51
N PHE A 578 -46.00 -0.63 -0.68
CA PHE A 578 -45.25 -1.89 -0.80
C PHE A 578 -45.27 -2.76 0.47
N GLY A 579 -45.76 -2.24 1.60
CA GLY A 579 -46.08 -2.99 2.82
C GLY A 579 -47.53 -3.49 2.91
N GLY A 580 -48.36 -3.27 1.89
CA GLY A 580 -49.77 -3.69 1.85
C GLY A 580 -50.74 -2.78 2.59
N ILE A 581 -50.31 -1.62 3.09
CA ILE A 581 -51.16 -0.65 3.79
C ILE A 581 -51.98 0.16 2.76
N PRO A 582 -53.33 0.16 2.85
CA PRO A 582 -54.18 0.83 1.87
C PRO A 582 -54.33 2.34 2.12
N ALA A 583 -54.46 3.09 1.03
CA ALA A 583 -54.96 4.46 1.01
C ALA A 583 -56.07 4.59 -0.06
N ASP A 584 -57.26 5.01 0.37
CA ASP A 584 -58.46 5.07 -0.46
C ASP A 584 -58.79 6.51 -0.88
N THR A 585 -59.14 6.73 -2.14
CA THR A 585 -59.63 8.02 -2.65
C THR A 585 -60.94 7.83 -3.41
N VAL A 586 -61.99 8.56 -3.00
CA VAL A 586 -63.27 8.60 -3.71
C VAL A 586 -63.14 9.41 -4.99
N LEU A 587 -63.56 8.84 -6.12
CA LEU A 587 -63.50 9.47 -7.45
C LEU A 587 -64.82 10.14 -7.86
N GLY A 588 -65.90 9.82 -7.17
CA GLY A 588 -67.24 10.38 -7.41
C GLY A 588 -68.30 9.30 -7.63
N THR A 589 -69.46 9.71 -8.11
CA THR A 589 -70.58 8.83 -8.44
C THR A 589 -71.00 9.02 -9.89
N THR A 590 -71.47 7.95 -10.52
CA THR A 590 -72.11 8.00 -11.83
C THR A 590 -73.25 7.00 -11.92
N VAL A 591 -74.13 7.16 -12.89
CA VAL A 591 -75.21 6.23 -13.21
C VAL A 591 -74.92 5.62 -14.57
N THR A 592 -74.89 4.28 -14.65
CA THR A 592 -74.77 3.56 -15.92
C THR A 592 -75.94 3.92 -16.85
N TRP A 593 -75.74 3.75 -18.15
CA TRP A 593 -76.82 4.01 -19.09
C TRP A 593 -77.90 2.93 -18.97
N ALA A 594 -79.16 3.31 -19.19
CA ALA A 594 -80.23 2.33 -19.40
C ALA A 594 -79.99 1.59 -20.72
N HIS A 595 -80.55 0.39 -20.89
CA HIS A 595 -80.56 -0.26 -22.21
C HIS A 595 -81.33 0.63 -23.20
N PRO A 596 -80.89 0.75 -24.47
CA PRO A 596 -81.66 1.49 -25.45
C PRO A 596 -83.00 0.78 -25.71
N PRO A 597 -84.06 1.50 -26.09
CA PRO A 597 -85.36 0.89 -26.39
C PRO A 597 -85.25 -0.16 -27.51
N VAL A 598 -85.97 -1.27 -27.38
CA VAL A 598 -85.88 -2.39 -28.33
C VAL A 598 -86.96 -2.24 -29.41
N GLU A 599 -86.53 -2.35 -30.68
CA GLU A 599 -87.39 -2.33 -31.88
C GLU A 599 -88.40 -1.15 -31.94
N PRO A 600 -87.93 0.11 -31.93
CA PRO A 600 -88.85 1.23 -32.05
C PRO A 600 -89.46 1.33 -33.46
N ALA A 601 -90.79 1.35 -33.52
CA ALA A 601 -91.56 1.33 -34.75
C ALA A 601 -92.60 2.47 -34.79
N VAL A 602 -92.87 2.97 -35.99
CA VAL A 602 -93.96 3.92 -36.24
C VAL A 602 -95.29 3.19 -36.06
N SER A 603 -96.12 3.66 -35.13
CA SER A 603 -97.42 3.05 -34.81
C SER A 603 -98.60 3.80 -35.42
N ALA A 604 -98.48 5.13 -35.59
CA ALA A 604 -99.49 5.94 -36.27
C ALA A 604 -98.87 7.19 -36.89
N VAL A 605 -99.39 7.58 -38.07
CA VAL A 605 -98.98 8.77 -38.80
C VAL A 605 -100.19 9.68 -39.02
N PHE A 606 -100.05 10.94 -38.62
CA PHE A 606 -101.05 11.99 -38.77
C PHE A 606 -100.51 13.16 -39.60
N THR A 607 -101.34 14.17 -39.83
CA THR A 607 -100.98 15.36 -40.61
C THR A 607 -99.91 16.21 -39.93
N SER A 608 -99.93 16.30 -38.59
CA SER A 608 -98.99 17.12 -37.81
C SER A 608 -98.35 16.40 -36.62
N SER A 609 -98.48 15.07 -36.56
CA SER A 609 -97.89 14.25 -35.51
C SER A 609 -97.60 12.84 -35.97
N VAL A 610 -96.64 12.19 -35.31
CA VAL A 610 -96.31 10.77 -35.51
C VAL A 610 -96.15 10.11 -34.15
N SER A 611 -96.77 8.94 -33.99
CA SER A 611 -96.66 8.09 -32.82
C SER A 611 -95.67 6.96 -33.07
N LEU A 612 -94.79 6.70 -32.11
CA LEU A 612 -93.91 5.53 -32.11
C LEU A 612 -94.23 4.63 -30.91
N SER A 613 -93.98 3.34 -31.07
CA SER A 613 -94.04 2.33 -30.01
C SER A 613 -92.76 1.50 -29.98
N TRP A 614 -92.42 0.92 -28.82
CA TRP A 614 -91.24 0.08 -28.62
C TRP A 614 -91.50 -0.98 -27.54
N THR A 615 -90.58 -1.94 -27.42
CA THR A 615 -90.55 -2.84 -26.27
C THR A 615 -89.88 -2.15 -25.08
N GLN A 616 -90.52 -2.22 -23.91
CA GLN A 616 -90.05 -1.58 -22.68
C GLN A 616 -88.70 -2.14 -22.21
N VAL A 617 -87.89 -1.26 -21.64
CA VAL A 617 -86.62 -1.54 -20.97
C VAL A 617 -86.60 -0.87 -19.59
N ALA A 618 -85.82 -1.41 -18.65
CA ALA A 618 -85.65 -0.80 -17.34
C ALA A 618 -84.96 0.57 -17.48
N CYS A 619 -85.70 1.63 -17.14
CA CYS A 619 -85.26 3.03 -17.22
C CYS A 619 -86.22 3.93 -16.40
N GLN A 620 -85.86 5.21 -16.25
CA GLN A 620 -86.69 6.21 -15.56
C GLN A 620 -87.68 6.94 -16.48
N GLY A 621 -87.56 6.75 -17.79
CA GLY A 621 -88.41 7.41 -18.77
C GLY A 621 -87.90 7.26 -20.19
N TYR A 622 -88.63 7.84 -21.13
CA TYR A 622 -88.27 7.86 -22.55
C TYR A 622 -88.31 9.26 -23.13
N ARG A 623 -87.46 9.51 -24.13
CA ARG A 623 -87.47 10.70 -24.96
C ARG A 623 -87.52 10.28 -26.43
N LEU A 624 -88.58 10.68 -27.12
CA LEU A 624 -88.74 10.48 -28.56
C LEU A 624 -88.40 11.79 -29.28
N GLU A 625 -87.56 11.69 -30.31
CA GLU A 625 -87.16 12.82 -31.15
C GLU A 625 -87.44 12.54 -32.63
N ALA A 626 -87.86 13.58 -33.34
CA ALA A 626 -88.07 13.60 -34.77
C ALA A 626 -87.28 14.75 -35.41
N SER A 627 -86.64 14.52 -36.56
CA SER A 627 -85.97 15.56 -37.34
C SER A 627 -86.29 15.40 -38.82
N SER A 628 -86.42 16.52 -39.54
CA SER A 628 -86.60 16.52 -41.01
C SER A 628 -85.34 16.10 -41.77
N THR A 629 -84.23 15.89 -41.06
CA THR A 629 -82.96 15.37 -41.60
C THR A 629 -82.50 14.17 -40.77
N ASN A 630 -81.69 13.30 -41.35
CA ASN A 630 -81.15 12.15 -40.61
C ASN A 630 -80.28 12.60 -39.43
N PHE A 631 -80.41 11.91 -38.29
CA PHE A 631 -79.59 12.14 -37.09
C PHE A 631 -78.13 11.76 -37.38
N GLY A 632 -77.33 12.74 -37.82
CA GLY A 632 -75.95 12.55 -38.29
C GLY A 632 -75.57 13.35 -39.54
N ALA A 633 -76.52 14.06 -40.16
CA ALA A 633 -76.23 14.95 -41.29
C ALA A 633 -75.43 16.21 -40.86
N ALA A 634 -74.52 16.68 -41.72
CA ALA A 634 -73.76 17.92 -41.50
C ALA A 634 -74.66 19.17 -41.53
N TRP A 635 -74.25 20.22 -40.82
CA TRP A 635 -75.00 21.47 -40.61
C TRP A 635 -75.54 22.14 -41.90
N PRO A 636 -76.72 22.81 -41.87
CA PRO A 636 -77.58 23.04 -40.71
C PRO A 636 -78.60 21.90 -40.57
N GLY A 637 -78.47 21.05 -39.56
CA GLY A 637 -79.41 19.95 -39.32
C GLY A 637 -80.86 20.46 -39.24
N GLY A 638 -81.82 19.62 -39.62
CA GLY A 638 -83.25 19.92 -39.54
C GLY A 638 -83.72 20.12 -38.10
N ALA A 639 -84.80 20.89 -37.93
CA ALA A 639 -85.40 21.15 -36.62
C ALA A 639 -85.71 19.82 -35.89
N VAL A 640 -85.35 19.74 -34.60
CA VAL A 640 -85.61 18.57 -33.76
C VAL A 640 -86.85 18.83 -32.91
N TYR A 641 -87.90 18.06 -33.17
CA TYR A 641 -89.11 18.01 -32.37
C TYR A 641 -88.97 16.88 -31.37
N SER A 642 -89.42 17.06 -30.13
CA SER A 642 -89.29 16.03 -29.11
C SER A 642 -90.48 15.94 -28.18
N SER A 643 -90.73 14.74 -27.69
CA SER A 643 -91.66 14.43 -26.60
C SER A 643 -90.95 13.54 -25.58
N ALA A 644 -91.29 13.65 -24.30
CA ALA A 644 -90.69 12.83 -23.26
C ALA A 644 -91.73 12.43 -22.21
N ALA A 645 -91.50 11.30 -21.55
CA ALA A 645 -92.25 10.88 -20.37
C ALA A 645 -91.27 10.43 -19.30
N ALA A 646 -91.42 10.95 -18.08
CA ALA A 646 -90.70 10.52 -16.89
C ALA A 646 -91.38 9.28 -16.25
N ASN A 647 -91.63 8.26 -17.07
CA ASN A 647 -92.23 7.01 -16.67
C ASN A 647 -91.63 5.88 -17.51
N GLY A 648 -90.91 4.95 -16.88
CA GLY A 648 -90.32 3.77 -17.55
C GLY A 648 -91.32 2.75 -18.06
N ASP A 649 -92.59 2.85 -17.63
CA ASP A 649 -93.67 1.95 -18.02
C ASP A 649 -94.41 2.42 -19.29
N VAL A 650 -93.98 3.49 -19.97
CA VAL A 650 -94.56 3.84 -21.28
C VAL A 650 -93.92 3.01 -22.40
N SER A 651 -94.75 2.54 -23.33
CA SER A 651 -94.32 1.77 -24.52
C SER A 651 -94.54 2.54 -25.83
N GLY A 652 -94.82 3.84 -25.74
CA GLY A 652 -94.96 4.71 -26.91
C GLY A 652 -95.09 6.19 -26.55
N LEU A 653 -94.71 7.05 -27.50
CA LEU A 653 -94.83 8.51 -27.41
C LEU A 653 -95.25 9.10 -28.75
N VAL A 654 -95.73 10.34 -28.71
CA VAL A 654 -96.17 11.10 -29.88
C VAL A 654 -95.37 12.38 -30.01
N VAL A 655 -94.73 12.59 -31.16
CA VAL A 655 -94.15 13.90 -31.50
C VAL A 655 -95.18 14.69 -32.29
N GLN A 656 -95.41 15.94 -31.87
CA GLN A 656 -96.41 16.85 -32.43
C GLN A 656 -95.72 18.04 -33.13
N ASN A 657 -96.54 18.89 -33.76
CA ASN A 657 -96.12 20.11 -34.49
C ASN A 657 -95.20 19.82 -35.67
N LEU A 658 -95.38 18.65 -36.30
CA LEU A 658 -94.69 18.28 -37.52
C LEU A 658 -95.39 18.94 -38.72
N ASP A 659 -94.62 19.30 -39.74
CA ASP A 659 -95.15 19.83 -40.98
C ASP A 659 -95.81 18.72 -41.79
N PRO A 660 -96.95 18.98 -42.46
CA PRO A 660 -97.62 18.00 -43.31
C PRO A 660 -96.77 17.65 -44.54
N ASN A 661 -96.95 16.43 -45.06
CA ASN A 661 -96.26 15.93 -46.27
C ASN A 661 -94.72 16.05 -46.21
N THR A 662 -94.14 15.87 -45.01
CA THR A 662 -92.70 16.04 -44.77
C THR A 662 -92.10 14.74 -44.24
N THR A 663 -90.91 14.36 -44.73
CA THR A 663 -90.19 13.18 -44.25
C THR A 663 -89.51 13.50 -42.91
N TYR A 664 -89.75 12.65 -41.91
CA TYR A 664 -89.11 12.74 -40.60
C TYR A 664 -88.34 11.45 -40.29
N TYR A 665 -87.16 11.61 -39.72
CA TYR A 665 -86.34 10.57 -39.12
C TYR A 665 -86.56 10.57 -37.62
N PHE A 666 -86.57 9.38 -37.01
CA PHE A 666 -86.93 9.22 -35.60
C PHE A 666 -85.85 8.48 -34.82
N ARG A 667 -85.66 8.88 -33.56
CA ARG A 667 -84.89 8.13 -32.57
C ARG A 667 -85.59 8.20 -31.22
N VAL A 668 -85.57 7.11 -30.47
CA VAL A 668 -86.11 7.08 -29.10
C VAL A 668 -84.99 6.71 -28.14
N ALA A 669 -84.87 7.45 -27.05
CA ALA A 669 -83.97 7.15 -25.96
C ALA A 669 -84.73 6.65 -24.75
N SER A 670 -84.15 5.66 -24.06
CA SER A 670 -84.41 5.44 -22.64
C SER A 670 -83.58 6.43 -21.82
N LEU A 671 -84.10 6.85 -20.67
CA LEU A 671 -83.47 7.80 -19.76
C LEU A 671 -83.05 7.06 -18.49
N ASN A 672 -81.78 7.17 -18.10
CA ASN A 672 -81.33 6.64 -16.80
C ASN A 672 -81.72 7.56 -15.62
N TRP A 673 -81.33 7.21 -14.40
CA TRP A 673 -81.56 8.04 -13.19
C TRP A 673 -81.06 9.49 -13.26
N ASN A 674 -80.08 9.79 -14.11
CA ASN A 674 -79.59 11.14 -14.35
C ASN A 674 -80.25 11.82 -15.56
N SER A 675 -81.36 11.26 -16.06
CA SER A 675 -82.03 11.69 -17.30
C SER A 675 -81.11 11.66 -18.54
N HIS A 676 -80.03 10.86 -18.51
CA HIS A 676 -79.13 10.72 -19.65
C HIS A 676 -79.77 9.80 -20.71
N PRO A 677 -79.86 10.24 -21.99
CA PRO A 677 -80.51 9.47 -23.04
C PRO A 677 -79.59 8.41 -23.66
N ASN A 678 -80.11 7.20 -23.85
CA ASN A 678 -79.49 6.15 -24.67
C ASN A 678 -80.39 5.80 -25.88
N PHE A 679 -80.01 6.26 -27.07
CA PHE A 679 -80.86 6.24 -28.26
C PHE A 679 -80.84 4.92 -29.04
N ALA A 680 -82.02 4.50 -29.49
CA ALA A 680 -82.24 3.57 -30.60
C ALA A 680 -82.85 4.33 -31.79
N LEU A 681 -82.40 4.00 -33.01
CA LEU A 681 -82.96 4.56 -34.24
C LEU A 681 -84.27 3.84 -34.60
N ALA A 682 -85.22 4.60 -35.16
CA ALA A 682 -86.47 4.09 -35.70
C ALA A 682 -86.58 4.40 -37.20
N ALA A 683 -87.50 3.71 -37.89
CA ALA A 683 -87.76 3.96 -39.30
C ALA A 683 -88.27 5.39 -39.55
N SER A 684 -87.83 6.01 -40.65
CA SER A 684 -88.38 7.29 -41.11
C SER A 684 -89.78 7.12 -41.70
N THR A 685 -90.61 8.17 -41.65
CA THR A 685 -91.93 8.20 -42.30
C THR A 685 -92.29 9.58 -42.81
N VAL A 686 -93.34 9.69 -43.62
CA VAL A 686 -93.85 10.95 -44.17
C VAL A 686 -95.17 11.29 -43.50
N THR A 687 -95.29 12.48 -42.91
CA THR A 687 -96.56 12.97 -42.34
C THR A 687 -97.65 13.05 -43.41
N LYS A 688 -98.91 12.87 -43.04
CA LYS A 688 -100.03 12.94 -43.99
C LYS A 688 -100.13 14.35 -44.58
N ALA A 689 -100.54 14.45 -45.84
CA ALA A 689 -100.88 15.75 -46.43
C ALA A 689 -102.09 16.38 -45.71
N SER A 690 -102.17 17.70 -45.72
CA SER A 690 -103.35 18.43 -45.25
C SER A 690 -104.58 18.06 -46.09
N ALA A 691 -105.75 18.02 -45.47
CA ALA A 691 -107.00 17.87 -46.21
C ALA A 691 -107.13 19.01 -47.25
N PRO A 692 -107.58 18.74 -48.48
CA PRO A 692 -107.80 19.78 -49.46
C PRO A 692 -108.82 20.78 -48.92
N THR A 693 -108.48 22.07 -48.91
CA THR A 693 -109.42 23.14 -48.58
C THR A 693 -110.55 23.12 -49.60
N GLN A 694 -111.79 22.97 -49.12
CA GLN A 694 -112.99 23.00 -49.97
C GLN A 694 -112.99 24.32 -50.77
N LEU A 695 -112.99 24.22 -52.10
CA LEU A 695 -113.18 25.39 -52.97
C LEU A 695 -114.52 26.03 -52.59
N MET A 696 -114.47 27.24 -52.00
CA MET A 696 -115.63 28.13 -52.03
C MET A 696 -115.81 28.55 -53.49
N ALA A 697 -116.81 27.98 -54.15
CA ALA A 697 -117.30 28.49 -55.42
C ALA A 697 -117.93 29.87 -55.16
N TYR A 698 -117.50 30.86 -55.94
CA TYR A 698 -118.05 32.22 -55.96
C TYR A 698 -119.54 32.24 -56.32
#